data_AF-A0A8S3X363-F1
#
_entry.id   AF-A0A8S3X363-F1
#
_cell.length_a   1.000
_cell.length_b   1.000
_cell.length_c   1.000
_cell.angle_alpha   90.00
_cell.angle_beta   90.00
_cell.angle_gamma   90.00
#
_symmetry.space_group_name_H-M   'P 1'
#
loop_
_entity.id
_entity.type
_entity.pdbx_description
1 polymer ?
#
loop_
_entity_poly.entity_id
_entity_poly.type
_entity_poly.pdbx_seq_one_letter_code
_entity_poly.pdbx_strand_id
1 'polypeptide(L)'
;MDPHLESRLSRWLHEEQDDEEVIQSESDDGEEVVQPMEQEHLVQEAVNVNHASSSEDDMPLSELAQNNTRDDVYVSRNGTRWSKTCTAATRMFVIACLLACLTAVHALRVGVGIADVTGPPAEIGFMGYANFEQVGHGIHLRQFARAFVLADNNTRIVFVSVDAAMMGNGVRKEVLKRLQKRFGDLYTENNVIVSGTHTHSTPGGFLMDFLFDLPILGFVKETYLALVTGILKSVLTAHNNLTPARMEYGEAELLDANINRSPTSYLRNPPEERAKYKYDVDKTLAQVRFLSKENKILGVINWFAVHPTSMNNTNRLISSDNVGYASILMEKALNGNSTLPGKGNVVCAFASTNLGDVSPNTRGPRCEFSGRPCDQEQMLCTAHKERCFASGPGVDMFDSTRIIATKLYNTAMEVLNQPGEDLTGPLGIVHQFVEMPKQVVSPYDPVSETFNSSAKVSGCLPAMGYSFAAGTTDGPGAFDFKQGTTTSNPLWNAVRDFIAEPTKEDIECHAPKPILLATGRAKFPYEWQPKVVSCAVARVGGLLLAAVPGEFTTMSGRRLRNVVARVAATASATTTASRVVLAGLSNIYSDYIATPEEYQAQRYEAASTIFGPHTLDIYLNKYVELTNAVMKSQRVDPGPSPPDFSEQLISLVPPVLWDAAPWGKEFGDCVKQPHKYYSYGDVVTASFVSGHPRNSVRAGRWLAAVERLVSAQDDAWTTVATDADWETKYIWQRNSKILGTSDAVIEWKIPVGTPPGTYRIHHYGNYKYILGGIYPYHGFSDSFEVT
;
A
#
# COMPACT_ATOMS: atom_id res chain seq x y z
N MET A 1 22.51 11.03 -29.99
CA MET A 1 22.83 9.63 -29.59
C MET A 1 24.20 9.68 -28.96
N ASP A 2 24.22 9.69 -27.63
CA ASP A 2 25.43 9.72 -26.81
C ASP A 2 25.61 8.32 -26.20
N PRO A 3 26.73 7.61 -26.43
CA PRO A 3 26.98 6.26 -25.94
C PRO A 3 27.23 6.18 -24.42
N HIS A 4 27.09 7.26 -23.64
CA HIS A 4 27.25 7.23 -22.19
C HIS A 4 26.04 6.71 -21.37
N LEU A 5 24.95 6.25 -22.01
CA LEU A 5 23.77 5.73 -21.30
C LEU A 5 23.87 4.25 -20.86
N GLU A 6 24.80 3.45 -21.40
CA GLU A 6 24.81 1.98 -21.28
C GLU A 6 25.35 1.40 -19.94
N SER A 7 25.78 2.21 -18.98
CA SER A 7 26.37 1.68 -17.72
C SER A 7 25.78 2.26 -16.42
N ARG A 8 24.61 2.91 -16.51
CA ARG A 8 24.05 3.63 -15.36
C ARG A 8 23.31 2.68 -14.43
N LEU A 9 22.11 2.18 -14.72
CA LEU A 9 21.32 1.38 -13.73
C LEU A 9 22.05 0.26 -12.94
N SER A 10 22.98 -0.50 -13.54
CA SER A 10 23.75 -1.55 -12.85
C SER A 10 24.81 -1.01 -11.89
N ARG A 11 25.48 0.10 -12.21
CA ARG A 11 26.43 0.78 -11.30
C ARG A 11 25.69 1.53 -10.17
N TRP A 12 24.44 1.91 -10.41
CA TRP A 12 23.63 2.79 -9.55
C TRP A 12 22.91 2.03 -8.44
N LEU A 13 22.72 0.73 -8.61
CA LEU A 13 22.25 -0.19 -7.58
C LEU A 13 23.38 -0.71 -6.68
N HIS A 14 24.65 -0.49 -7.05
CA HIS A 14 25.81 -0.82 -6.23
C HIS A 14 26.24 0.34 -5.31
N GLU A 15 26.11 1.61 -5.73
CA GLU A 15 26.52 2.77 -4.93
C GLU A 15 25.70 2.99 -3.63
N GLU A 16 24.48 2.45 -3.52
CA GLU A 16 23.67 2.50 -2.28
C GLU A 16 23.83 1.27 -1.37
N GLN A 17 24.62 0.26 -1.75
CA GLN A 17 24.99 -0.79 -0.79
C GLN A 17 25.81 -0.24 0.37
N ASP A 18 26.52 0.87 0.17
CA ASP A 18 27.30 1.55 1.20
C ASP A 18 26.39 2.34 2.17
N ASP A 19 25.21 2.78 1.73
CA ASP A 19 24.18 3.40 2.60
C ASP A 19 23.37 2.34 3.39
N GLU A 20 23.37 1.07 2.96
CA GLU A 20 22.74 -0.04 3.70
C GLU A 20 23.55 -0.44 4.95
N GLU A 21 24.88 -0.22 5.00
CA GLU A 21 25.69 -0.39 6.23
C GLU A 21 25.30 0.66 7.31
N VAL A 22 24.88 1.86 6.91
CA VAL A 22 24.41 2.90 7.82
C VAL A 22 23.09 2.51 8.50
N ILE A 23 22.20 1.80 7.80
CA ILE A 23 20.93 1.31 8.36
C ILE A 23 21.16 0.26 9.48
N GLN A 24 22.29 -0.46 9.48
CA GLN A 24 22.66 -1.35 10.59
C GLN A 24 23.22 -0.62 11.81
N SER A 25 23.82 0.56 11.65
CA SER A 25 24.37 1.33 12.76
C SER A 25 23.32 2.13 13.56
N GLU A 26 22.22 2.56 12.93
CA GLU A 26 21.21 3.42 13.58
C GLU A 26 20.20 2.66 14.48
N SER A 27 20.37 1.34 14.70
CA SER A 27 19.54 0.59 15.65
C SER A 27 20.08 0.53 17.08
N ASP A 28 21.27 1.09 17.35
CA ASP A 28 21.92 1.02 18.68
C ASP A 28 22.15 2.37 19.39
N ASP A 29 21.90 3.52 18.76
CA ASP A 29 22.17 4.82 19.41
C ASP A 29 20.90 5.44 20.00
N GLY A 30 20.62 5.05 21.23
CA GLY A 30 19.55 5.59 22.06
C GLY A 30 19.87 5.58 23.54
N GLU A 31 21.11 5.94 23.94
CA GLU A 31 21.48 6.27 25.33
C GLU A 31 22.87 6.92 25.37
N GLU A 32 22.96 8.26 25.31
CA GLU A 32 24.20 8.96 25.68
C GLU A 32 24.31 9.03 27.21
N VAL A 33 24.99 8.03 27.76
CA VAL A 33 25.48 8.02 29.14
C VAL A 33 26.74 8.86 29.24
N VAL A 34 26.67 9.89 30.08
CA VAL A 34 27.80 10.72 30.52
C VAL A 34 28.93 9.83 31.07
N GLN A 35 30.13 9.90 30.48
CA GLN A 35 31.36 9.37 31.08
C GLN A 35 32.34 10.49 31.44
N PRO A 36 32.95 10.47 32.64
CA PRO A 36 34.17 11.21 32.90
C PRO A 36 35.42 10.37 32.58
N MET A 37 36.36 11.04 31.92
CA MET A 37 37.76 10.67 31.70
C MET A 37 38.53 10.43 33.02
N GLU A 38 39.40 9.41 32.99
CA GLU A 38 40.83 9.42 33.36
C GLU A 38 41.27 8.07 33.99
N GLN A 39 42.11 7.29 33.29
CA GLN A 39 43.53 7.11 33.66
C GLN A 39 44.21 6.04 32.78
N GLU A 40 45.32 6.46 32.17
CA GLU A 40 46.32 5.60 31.55
C GLU A 40 47.27 4.98 32.60
N HIS A 41 47.80 3.81 32.22
CA HIS A 41 49.21 3.37 32.37
C HIS A 41 49.68 2.48 33.56
N LEU A 42 50.18 1.31 33.16
CA LEU A 42 51.47 0.64 33.51
C LEU A 42 51.56 -0.45 34.63
N VAL A 43 51.97 -1.65 34.17
CA VAL A 43 53.21 -2.39 34.53
C VAL A 43 53.22 -3.51 35.61
N GLN A 44 53.63 -4.69 35.10
CA GLN A 44 54.51 -5.78 35.60
C GLN A 44 54.24 -6.58 36.89
N GLU A 45 54.43 -7.89 36.65
CA GLU A 45 55.28 -8.85 37.36
C GLU A 45 54.70 -9.84 38.38
N ALA A 46 55.36 -10.99 38.33
CA ALA A 46 54.99 -12.30 38.81
C ALA A 46 55.63 -12.61 40.17
N VAL A 47 55.47 -13.89 40.57
CA VAL A 47 56.13 -14.66 41.65
C VAL A 47 55.29 -14.75 42.94
N ASN A 48 55.24 -15.84 43.73
CA ASN A 48 55.29 -17.30 43.60
C ASN A 48 55.00 -17.86 45.03
N VAL A 49 54.84 -19.19 45.17
CA VAL A 49 55.14 -20.05 46.37
C VAL A 49 54.00 -20.54 47.29
N ASN A 50 53.70 -21.86 47.11
CA ASN A 50 53.48 -23.01 48.03
C ASN A 50 52.34 -22.98 49.10
N HIS A 51 51.62 -24.07 49.42
CA HIS A 51 52.03 -25.47 49.63
C HIS A 51 50.84 -26.48 49.63
N ALA A 52 51.10 -27.72 49.17
CA ALA A 52 50.68 -29.05 49.69
C ALA A 52 49.16 -29.43 49.77
N SER A 53 48.68 -30.66 49.50
CA SER A 53 49.27 -31.97 49.15
C SER A 53 48.17 -33.01 48.79
N SER A 54 48.51 -33.93 47.86
CA SER A 54 48.18 -35.40 47.75
C SER A 54 46.71 -35.88 47.59
N SER A 55 46.35 -36.90 46.79
CA SER A 55 47.06 -37.82 45.87
C SER A 55 46.06 -38.86 45.27
N GLU A 56 46.29 -39.26 43.99
CA GLU A 56 46.23 -40.63 43.41
C GLU A 56 44.88 -41.43 43.36
N ASP A 57 44.56 -42.34 42.43
CA ASP A 57 45.11 -42.81 41.14
C ASP A 57 44.10 -43.79 40.47
N ASP A 58 44.17 -43.84 39.12
CA ASP A 58 44.08 -44.95 38.15
C ASP A 58 42.96 -46.05 38.01
N MET A 59 42.77 -46.35 36.70
CA MET A 59 42.08 -47.42 35.92
C MET A 59 42.44 -48.90 36.32
N PRO A 60 41.96 -50.03 35.70
CA PRO A 60 41.48 -50.26 34.31
C PRO A 60 40.44 -51.39 34.00
N LEU A 61 40.26 -51.60 32.68
CA LEU A 61 39.54 -52.61 31.86
C LEU A 61 39.77 -54.12 32.21
N SER A 62 38.83 -55.00 31.82
CA SER A 62 39.02 -56.11 30.83
C SER A 62 37.93 -57.23 30.86
N GLU A 63 37.54 -57.72 29.65
CA GLU A 63 37.33 -59.15 29.26
C GLU A 63 36.17 -59.98 29.88
N LEU A 64 35.60 -61.05 29.29
CA LEU A 64 35.41 -61.65 27.95
C LEU A 64 34.56 -62.93 28.20
N ALA A 65 33.82 -63.40 27.18
CA ALA A 65 33.48 -64.82 26.91
C ALA A 65 32.50 -65.54 27.87
N GLN A 66 31.72 -66.56 27.50
CA GLN A 66 31.35 -67.24 26.25
C GLN A 66 30.24 -68.28 26.58
N ASN A 67 29.40 -68.56 25.58
CA ASN A 67 28.88 -69.87 25.16
C ASN A 67 27.83 -70.69 25.94
N ASN A 68 26.96 -71.24 25.08
CA ASN A 68 26.38 -72.60 25.07
C ASN A 68 25.20 -72.88 26.03
N THR A 69 24.14 -73.60 25.69
CA THR A 69 23.70 -74.32 24.46
C THR A 69 22.28 -74.84 24.73
N ARG A 70 21.50 -74.99 23.66
CA ARG A 70 20.52 -76.08 23.36
C ARG A 70 19.24 -76.26 24.19
N ASP A 71 18.13 -76.10 23.45
CA ASP A 71 17.09 -77.09 23.13
C ASP A 71 16.61 -78.05 24.24
N ASP A 72 15.32 -77.97 24.60
CA ASP A 72 14.38 -79.04 24.24
C ASP A 72 12.91 -78.69 24.53
N VAL A 73 12.06 -79.26 23.67
CA VAL A 73 10.61 -79.14 23.60
C VAL A 73 9.94 -80.11 24.58
N TYR A 74 8.93 -79.68 25.34
CA TYR A 74 7.79 -80.54 25.72
C TYR A 74 6.53 -79.72 26.04
N VAL A 75 5.41 -80.16 25.46
CA VAL A 75 4.05 -79.64 25.66
C VAL A 75 3.47 -80.19 26.96
N SER A 76 2.88 -79.34 27.81
CA SER A 76 1.78 -79.77 28.70
C SER A 76 0.82 -78.62 29.02
N ARG A 77 -0.48 -78.92 29.02
CA ARG A 77 -1.60 -78.04 29.39
C ARG A 77 -1.63 -77.80 30.90
N ASN A 78 -1.74 -76.54 31.33
CA ASN A 78 -2.86 -76.04 32.15
C ASN A 78 -2.59 -74.61 32.68
N GLY A 79 -3.64 -73.79 32.64
CA GLY A 79 -3.95 -72.89 33.75
C GLY A 79 -3.29 -71.50 33.80
N THR A 80 -4.12 -70.52 33.44
CA THR A 80 -4.28 -69.21 34.12
C THR A 80 -3.25 -68.07 33.98
N ARG A 81 -3.83 -66.96 33.52
CA ARG A 81 -3.59 -65.55 33.91
C ARG A 81 -2.48 -64.80 33.15
N TRP A 82 -2.83 -64.39 31.93
CA TRP A 82 -2.15 -63.31 31.21
C TRP A 82 -2.31 -61.98 31.97
N SER A 83 -1.19 -61.33 32.25
CA SER A 83 -1.11 -60.01 32.84
C SER A 83 -1.63 -58.96 31.84
N LYS A 84 -2.76 -58.33 32.19
CA LYS A 84 -3.35 -57.20 31.47
C LYS A 84 -2.65 -55.88 31.83
N THR A 85 -1.33 -55.79 31.76
CA THR A 85 -0.61 -54.57 32.17
C THR A 85 0.28 -53.93 31.09
N CYS A 86 0.50 -54.56 29.93
CA CYS A 86 1.28 -53.96 28.84
C CYS A 86 0.46 -53.38 27.66
N THR A 87 -0.87 -53.39 27.70
CA THR A 87 -1.69 -52.86 26.58
C THR A 87 -2.25 -51.47 26.83
N ALA A 88 -2.39 -51.03 28.08
CA ALA A 88 -2.92 -49.71 28.41
C ALA A 88 -1.87 -48.59 28.20
N ALA A 89 -0.62 -48.80 28.63
CA ALA A 89 0.46 -47.83 28.47
C ALA A 89 0.81 -47.59 27.00
N THR A 90 0.90 -48.65 26.19
CA THR A 90 1.17 -48.56 24.75
C THR A 90 0.00 -47.94 23.99
N ARG A 91 -1.26 -48.22 24.39
CA ARG A 91 -2.44 -47.54 23.83
C ARG A 91 -2.49 -46.07 24.23
N MET A 92 -2.15 -45.72 25.47
CA MET A 92 -2.07 -44.33 25.93
C MET A 92 -0.94 -43.58 25.24
N PHE A 93 0.21 -44.21 24.99
CA PHE A 93 1.33 -43.61 24.27
C PHE A 93 1.02 -43.45 22.78
N VAL A 94 0.35 -44.42 22.15
CA VAL A 94 -0.11 -44.31 20.76
C VAL A 94 -1.25 -43.31 20.63
N ILE A 95 -2.18 -43.23 21.58
CA ILE A 95 -3.24 -42.21 21.62
C ILE A 95 -2.65 -40.83 21.91
N ALA A 96 -1.64 -40.71 22.79
CA ALA A 96 -0.93 -39.46 23.05
C ALA A 96 -0.06 -39.03 21.86
N CYS A 97 0.59 -39.96 21.15
CA CYS A 97 1.30 -39.69 19.90
C CYS A 97 0.33 -39.40 18.74
N LEU A 98 -0.83 -40.04 18.67
CA LEU A 98 -1.87 -39.73 17.69
C LEU A 98 -2.56 -38.39 18.00
N LEU A 99 -2.79 -38.06 19.28
CA LEU A 99 -3.27 -36.75 19.72
C LEU A 99 -2.20 -35.67 19.51
N ALA A 100 -0.92 -35.95 19.78
CA ALA A 100 0.19 -35.04 19.51
C ALA A 100 0.45 -34.86 18.01
N CYS A 101 0.23 -35.90 17.19
CA CYS A 101 0.23 -35.80 15.72
C CYS A 101 -1.03 -35.12 15.17
N LEU A 102 -2.17 -35.16 15.88
CA LEU A 102 -3.40 -34.44 15.54
C LEU A 102 -3.37 -32.97 15.99
N THR A 103 -2.45 -32.58 16.87
CA THR A 103 -2.28 -31.19 17.35
C THR A 103 -0.98 -30.54 16.89
N ALA A 104 -0.49 -30.86 15.70
CA ALA A 104 0.34 -29.90 14.96
C ALA A 104 -0.57 -28.76 14.44
N VAL A 105 -1.16 -28.02 15.38
CA VAL A 105 -1.81 -26.74 15.11
C VAL A 105 -0.72 -25.93 14.42
N HIS A 106 -0.93 -25.60 13.15
CA HIS A 106 -0.08 -24.68 12.41
C HIS A 106 -0.21 -23.34 13.11
N ALA A 107 0.65 -23.10 14.11
CA ALA A 107 0.57 -21.91 14.92
C ALA A 107 0.89 -20.72 14.03
N LEU A 108 -0.16 -19.98 13.66
CA LEU A 108 -0.03 -18.75 12.89
C LEU A 108 0.93 -17.82 13.63
N ARG A 109 1.91 -17.32 12.89
CA ARG A 109 2.77 -16.23 13.32
C ARG A 109 2.46 -15.03 12.45
N VAL A 110 2.35 -13.88 13.08
CA VAL A 110 2.16 -12.61 12.40
C VAL A 110 3.19 -11.63 12.90
N GLY A 111 3.80 -10.92 11.96
CA GLY A 111 4.63 -9.78 12.25
C GLY A 111 4.13 -8.59 11.45
N VAL A 112 4.22 -7.41 12.07
CA VAL A 112 3.76 -6.14 11.49
C VAL A 112 4.91 -5.15 11.41
N GLY A 113 4.87 -4.30 10.39
CA GLY A 113 5.88 -3.27 10.19
C GLY A 113 5.32 -2.08 9.45
N ILE A 114 5.79 -0.90 9.82
CA ILE A 114 5.47 0.37 9.18
C ILE A 114 6.77 1.10 8.81
N ALA A 115 6.78 1.74 7.65
CA ALA A 115 7.90 2.59 7.23
C ALA A 115 7.42 3.71 6.31
N ASP A 116 8.14 4.83 6.34
CA ASP A 116 7.90 5.98 5.47
C ASP A 116 8.27 5.65 4.02
N VAL A 117 7.37 5.98 3.09
CA VAL A 117 7.56 5.87 1.63
C VAL A 117 7.41 7.23 0.93
N THR A 118 7.45 8.33 1.69
CA THR A 118 7.19 9.67 1.18
C THR A 118 8.22 10.08 0.13
N GLY A 119 7.73 10.24 -1.11
CA GLY A 119 8.52 10.78 -2.21
C GLY A 119 8.78 12.30 -2.09
N PRO A 120 9.43 12.90 -3.10
CA PRO A 120 9.74 14.33 -3.13
C PRO A 120 8.49 15.23 -3.04
N PRO A 121 8.43 16.19 -2.09
CA PRO A 121 7.23 16.99 -1.85
C PRO A 121 7.10 18.23 -2.74
N ALA A 122 8.12 18.58 -3.53
CA ALA A 122 8.12 19.79 -4.35
C ALA A 122 8.50 19.53 -5.81
N GLU A 123 7.86 20.26 -6.73
CA GLU A 123 8.14 20.29 -8.17
C GLU A 123 7.98 18.94 -8.91
N ILE A 124 7.28 17.97 -8.31
CA ILE A 124 6.90 16.69 -8.93
C ILE A 124 5.39 16.62 -9.10
N GLY A 125 4.93 16.17 -10.28
CA GLY A 125 3.51 15.96 -10.55
C GLY A 125 2.91 14.89 -9.62
N PHE A 126 1.69 15.13 -9.14
CA PHE A 126 0.97 14.13 -8.36
C PHE A 126 0.31 13.09 -9.26
N MET A 127 0.30 11.85 -8.79
CA MET A 127 -0.29 10.70 -9.45
C MET A 127 -1.78 10.60 -9.10
N GLY A 128 -2.62 10.27 -10.10
CA GLY A 128 -4.06 10.04 -9.91
C GLY A 128 -4.92 10.89 -10.85
N TYR A 129 -4.94 12.21 -10.66
CA TYR A 129 -5.80 13.12 -11.43
C TYR A 129 -5.34 13.39 -12.88
N ALA A 130 -4.13 12.95 -13.26
CA ALA A 130 -3.52 13.21 -14.57
C ALA A 130 -3.52 14.71 -14.95
N ASN A 131 -3.35 15.59 -13.96
CA ASN A 131 -3.33 17.03 -14.15
C ASN A 131 -1.89 17.56 -14.11
N PHE A 132 -1.39 18.05 -15.25
CA PHE A 132 -0.04 18.65 -15.37
C PHE A 132 0.20 19.84 -14.44
N GLU A 133 -0.86 20.52 -13.99
CA GLU A 133 -0.74 21.64 -13.07
C GLU A 133 -0.68 21.20 -11.60
N GLN A 134 -1.07 19.96 -11.29
CA GLN A 134 -1.05 19.43 -9.92
C GLN A 134 0.36 18.99 -9.55
N VAL A 135 1.19 19.97 -9.24
CA VAL A 135 2.59 19.79 -8.86
C VAL A 135 2.74 19.98 -7.35
N GLY A 136 3.54 19.13 -6.70
CA GLY A 136 3.79 19.18 -5.27
C GLY A 136 4.49 20.48 -4.83
N HIS A 137 4.06 21.02 -3.71
CA HIS A 137 4.54 22.24 -3.05
C HIS A 137 4.70 22.02 -1.54
N GLY A 138 4.77 20.79 -1.06
CA GLY A 138 4.85 20.53 0.38
C GLY A 138 4.22 19.21 0.83
N ILE A 139 4.02 19.08 2.14
CA ILE A 139 3.47 17.92 2.83
C ILE A 139 2.37 18.38 3.78
N HIS A 140 1.24 17.69 3.76
CA HIS A 140 0.21 17.71 4.80
C HIS A 140 0.26 16.42 5.63
N LEU A 141 0.31 15.26 4.96
CA LEU A 141 0.50 13.96 5.61
C LEU A 141 1.58 13.18 4.86
N ARG A 142 2.45 12.49 5.62
CA ARG A 142 3.39 11.52 5.04
C ARG A 142 2.68 10.27 4.53
N GLN A 143 3.40 9.53 3.70
CA GLN A 143 2.97 8.27 3.11
C GLN A 143 3.67 7.12 3.83
N PHE A 144 2.93 6.06 4.18
CA PHE A 144 3.49 4.88 4.83
C PHE A 144 3.22 3.59 4.07
N ALA A 145 4.19 2.67 4.09
CA ALA A 145 3.98 1.25 3.78
C ALA A 145 3.71 0.50 5.09
N ARG A 146 2.60 -0.25 5.12
CA ARG A 146 2.14 -1.05 6.24
C ARG A 146 2.14 -2.52 5.84
N ALA A 147 3.12 -3.27 6.35
CA ALA A 147 3.35 -4.66 6.01
C ALA A 147 2.85 -5.60 7.09
N PHE A 148 2.23 -6.69 6.64
CA PHE A 148 1.75 -7.81 7.45
C PHE A 148 2.39 -9.08 6.89
N VAL A 149 3.29 -9.69 7.66
CA VAL A 149 3.92 -10.97 7.31
C VAL A 149 3.22 -12.06 8.10
N LEU A 150 2.54 -12.95 7.40
CA LEU A 150 1.86 -14.10 7.97
C LEU A 150 2.66 -15.35 7.63
N ALA A 151 2.92 -16.18 8.63
CA ALA A 151 3.69 -17.40 8.45
C ALA A 151 3.14 -18.54 9.29
N ASP A 152 3.13 -19.74 8.71
CA ASP A 152 3.05 -20.99 9.47
C ASP A 152 4.39 -21.75 9.31
N ASN A 153 4.38 -23.08 9.43
CA ASN A 153 5.60 -23.89 9.28
C ASN A 153 6.02 -24.06 7.82
N ASN A 154 5.10 -23.90 6.86
CA ASN A 154 5.29 -24.26 5.45
C ASN A 154 5.13 -23.08 4.50
N THR A 155 4.33 -22.09 4.89
CA THR A 155 3.88 -21.01 4.03
C THR A 155 4.22 -19.66 4.66
N ARG A 156 4.64 -18.72 3.82
CA ARG A 156 4.77 -17.31 4.14
C ARG A 156 3.93 -16.51 3.17
N ILE A 157 3.23 -15.50 3.66
CA ILE A 157 2.43 -14.54 2.89
C ILE A 157 2.79 -13.15 3.40
N VAL A 158 2.99 -12.21 2.48
CA VAL A 158 3.18 -10.80 2.79
C VAL A 158 2.09 -10.02 2.10
N PHE A 159 1.38 -9.20 2.86
CA PHE A 159 0.49 -8.16 2.35
C PHE A 159 1.03 -6.80 2.78
N VAL A 160 1.21 -5.89 1.83
CA VAL A 160 1.62 -4.51 2.10
C VAL A 160 0.57 -3.56 1.55
N SER A 161 0.02 -2.70 2.41
CA SER A 161 -0.79 -1.56 2.01
C SER A 161 0.08 -0.31 2.01
N VAL A 162 0.14 0.39 0.88
CA VAL A 162 1.05 1.52 0.65
C VAL A 162 0.23 2.76 0.37
N ASP A 163 0.50 3.85 1.11
CA ASP A 163 -0.09 5.16 0.85
C ASP A 163 0.45 5.76 -0.46
N ALA A 164 -0.04 5.25 -1.59
CA ALA A 164 0.31 5.63 -2.95
C ALA A 164 -0.93 5.51 -3.85
N ALA A 165 -0.88 6.15 -5.02
CA ALA A 165 -1.99 6.12 -5.98
C ALA A 165 -2.29 4.71 -6.51
N MET A 166 -1.27 3.92 -6.82
CA MET A 166 -1.40 2.53 -7.27
C MET A 166 -0.05 1.84 -7.09
N MET A 167 0.06 0.56 -7.48
CA MET A 167 1.33 -0.16 -7.45
C MET A 167 1.80 -0.58 -8.83
N GLY A 168 3.11 -0.40 -9.08
CA GLY A 168 3.77 -0.78 -10.33
C GLY A 168 4.58 -2.06 -10.17
N ASN A 169 4.63 -2.88 -11.23
CA ASN A 169 5.40 -4.13 -11.23
C ASN A 169 6.89 -3.88 -10.99
N GLY A 170 7.44 -2.77 -11.51
CA GLY A 170 8.84 -2.40 -11.33
C GLY A 170 9.23 -2.14 -9.87
N VAL A 171 8.34 -1.54 -9.07
CA VAL A 171 8.55 -1.33 -7.63
C VAL A 171 8.54 -2.68 -6.91
N ARG A 172 7.52 -3.51 -7.15
CA ARG A 172 7.40 -4.85 -6.55
C ARG A 172 8.60 -5.74 -6.88
N LYS A 173 9.04 -5.75 -8.14
CA LYS A 173 10.18 -6.55 -8.62
C LYS A 173 11.48 -6.17 -7.92
N GLU A 174 11.76 -4.88 -7.76
CA GLU A 174 12.98 -4.43 -7.08
C GLU A 174 12.95 -4.72 -5.58
N VAL A 175 11.79 -4.56 -4.91
CA VAL A 175 11.62 -4.99 -3.51
C VAL A 175 11.90 -6.49 -3.36
N LEU A 176 11.32 -7.32 -4.24
CA LEU A 176 11.52 -8.76 -4.24
C LEU A 176 12.99 -9.14 -4.47
N LYS A 177 13.67 -8.48 -5.41
CA LYS A 177 15.10 -8.69 -5.66
C LYS A 177 15.94 -8.41 -4.43
N ARG A 178 15.68 -7.31 -3.70
CA ARG A 178 16.39 -6.97 -2.46
C ARG A 178 16.08 -7.96 -1.33
N LEU A 179 14.83 -8.40 -1.19
CA LEU A 179 14.45 -9.45 -0.25
C LEU A 179 15.12 -10.79 -0.58
N GLN A 180 15.19 -11.17 -1.86
CA GLN A 180 15.80 -12.42 -2.31
C GLN A 180 17.30 -12.46 -2.01
N LYS A 181 17.99 -11.32 -2.15
CA LYS A 181 19.41 -11.20 -1.76
C LYS A 181 19.65 -11.53 -0.28
N ARG A 182 18.69 -11.19 0.60
CA ARG A 182 18.81 -11.38 2.06
C ARG A 182 18.26 -12.73 2.55
N PHE A 183 17.19 -13.23 1.94
CA PHE A 183 16.44 -14.38 2.45
C PHE A 183 16.29 -15.54 1.45
N GLY A 184 16.98 -15.50 0.31
CA GLY A 184 16.79 -16.46 -0.78
C GLY A 184 15.33 -16.50 -1.24
N ASP A 185 14.81 -17.69 -1.51
CA ASP A 185 13.46 -17.86 -2.08
C ASP A 185 12.32 -17.78 -1.05
N LEU A 186 12.58 -17.22 0.13
CA LEU A 186 11.55 -17.05 1.17
C LEU A 186 10.47 -16.04 0.75
N TYR A 187 10.87 -15.03 -0.01
CA TYR A 187 9.99 -13.98 -0.56
C TYR A 187 10.10 -13.97 -2.07
N THR A 188 8.99 -14.22 -2.74
CA THR A 188 8.91 -14.37 -4.20
C THR A 188 7.66 -13.67 -4.73
N GLU A 189 7.54 -13.61 -6.04
CA GLU A 189 6.33 -13.13 -6.72
C GLU A 189 5.08 -13.94 -6.33
N ASN A 190 5.23 -15.15 -5.80
CA ASN A 190 4.10 -15.97 -5.39
C ASN A 190 3.49 -15.52 -4.08
N ASN A 191 4.27 -14.91 -3.19
CA ASN A 191 3.84 -14.71 -1.81
C ASN A 191 3.94 -13.29 -1.27
N VAL A 192 4.30 -12.31 -2.10
CA VAL A 192 4.33 -10.89 -1.71
C VAL A 192 3.31 -10.11 -2.53
N ILE A 193 2.28 -9.60 -1.86
CA ILE A 193 1.25 -8.71 -2.43
C ILE A 193 1.53 -7.30 -1.97
N VAL A 194 1.62 -6.35 -2.91
CA VAL A 194 1.81 -4.93 -2.63
C VAL A 194 0.67 -4.15 -3.26
N SER A 195 -0.13 -3.45 -2.44
CA SER A 195 -1.36 -2.77 -2.83
C SER A 195 -1.30 -1.29 -2.49
N GLY A 196 -1.65 -0.43 -3.45
CA GLY A 196 -1.83 1.01 -3.21
C GLY A 196 -3.17 1.31 -2.53
N THR A 197 -3.19 2.28 -1.61
CA THR A 197 -4.44 2.76 -1.00
C THR A 197 -5.33 3.54 -1.98
N HIS A 198 -4.73 4.05 -3.06
CA HIS A 198 -5.34 4.92 -4.07
C HIS A 198 -5.42 6.41 -3.71
N THR A 199 -4.45 6.94 -2.96
CA THR A 199 -4.37 8.40 -2.75
C THR A 199 -3.93 9.15 -4.01
N HIS A 200 -4.71 10.17 -4.40
CA HIS A 200 -4.42 11.06 -5.55
C HIS A 200 -3.58 12.30 -5.18
N SER A 201 -2.98 12.30 -3.98
CA SER A 201 -2.20 13.42 -3.44
C SER A 201 -0.76 13.01 -3.13
N THR A 202 -0.15 12.21 -4.00
CA THR A 202 1.22 11.68 -3.82
C THR A 202 2.05 11.85 -5.09
N PRO A 203 3.37 12.06 -5.00
CA PRO A 203 4.23 12.24 -6.18
C PRO A 203 4.22 10.98 -7.05
N GLY A 204 4.18 11.16 -8.37
CA GLY A 204 4.15 10.06 -9.34
C GLY A 204 5.52 9.70 -9.93
N GLY A 205 5.50 9.07 -11.12
CA GLY A 205 6.69 8.75 -11.90
C GLY A 205 7.35 7.42 -11.51
N PHE A 206 6.58 6.40 -11.14
CA PHE A 206 7.11 5.13 -10.64
C PHE A 206 6.46 3.89 -11.26
N LEU A 207 5.49 4.05 -12.17
CA LEU A 207 4.75 2.93 -12.72
C LEU A 207 5.48 2.24 -13.87
N MET A 208 6.33 2.98 -14.59
CA MET A 208 7.15 2.49 -15.71
C MET A 208 6.35 2.11 -16.97
N ASP A 209 5.06 2.41 -17.02
CA ASP A 209 4.25 2.43 -18.24
C ASP A 209 4.14 3.88 -18.75
N PHE A 210 4.37 4.11 -20.05
CA PHE A 210 4.54 5.47 -20.57
C PHE A 210 3.30 6.35 -20.35
N LEU A 211 2.09 5.80 -20.54
CA LEU A 211 0.86 6.59 -20.39
C LEU A 211 0.68 7.10 -18.96
N PHE A 212 1.02 6.29 -17.96
CA PHE A 212 0.79 6.64 -16.56
C PHE A 212 1.82 7.66 -16.04
N ASP A 213 3.07 7.57 -16.49
CA ASP A 213 4.11 8.51 -16.07
C ASP A 213 4.09 9.82 -16.90
N LEU A 214 3.39 9.88 -18.03
CA LEU A 214 3.33 11.06 -18.92
C LEU A 214 2.87 12.35 -18.21
N PRO A 215 1.77 12.37 -17.41
CA PRO A 215 1.34 13.60 -16.73
C PRO A 215 2.34 14.11 -15.69
N ILE A 216 3.28 13.26 -15.27
CA ILE A 216 4.34 13.56 -14.29
C ILE A 216 5.62 14.01 -15.01
N LEU A 217 5.60 14.05 -16.35
CA LEU A 217 6.74 14.28 -17.22
C LEU A 217 7.76 13.11 -17.20
N GLY A 218 7.30 11.89 -16.90
CA GLY A 218 8.08 10.67 -16.97
C GLY A 218 8.48 10.09 -15.61
N PHE A 219 9.51 9.24 -15.62
CA PHE A 219 10.00 8.53 -14.44
C PHE A 219 10.69 9.48 -13.44
N VAL A 220 10.43 9.28 -12.16
CA VAL A 220 11.00 10.06 -11.04
C VAL A 220 11.70 9.09 -10.09
N LYS A 221 13.03 9.06 -10.18
CA LYS A 221 13.89 8.15 -9.41
C LYS A 221 13.69 8.31 -7.91
N GLU A 222 13.57 9.56 -7.44
CA GLU A 222 13.41 9.89 -6.02
C GLU A 222 12.12 9.28 -5.45
N THR A 223 11.02 9.34 -6.20
CA THR A 223 9.75 8.69 -5.81
C THR A 223 9.89 7.17 -5.82
N TYR A 224 10.45 6.61 -6.90
CA TYR A 224 10.62 5.17 -7.05
C TYR A 224 11.45 4.56 -5.91
N LEU A 225 12.58 5.17 -5.56
CA LEU A 225 13.43 4.70 -4.47
C LEU A 225 12.78 4.88 -3.10
N ALA A 226 12.07 5.98 -2.84
CA ALA A 226 11.34 6.16 -1.59
C ALA A 226 10.32 5.02 -1.36
N LEU A 227 9.58 4.64 -2.41
CA LEU A 227 8.65 3.51 -2.37
C LEU A 227 9.39 2.18 -2.14
N VAL A 228 10.41 1.86 -2.94
CA VAL A 228 11.17 0.60 -2.82
C VAL A 228 11.76 0.44 -1.41
N THR A 229 12.46 1.46 -0.91
CA THR A 229 13.16 1.41 0.38
C THR A 229 12.17 1.35 1.54
N GLY A 230 11.10 2.14 1.53
CA GLY A 230 10.11 2.10 2.59
C GLY A 230 9.31 0.79 2.59
N ILE A 231 8.90 0.28 1.43
CA ILE A 231 8.24 -1.04 1.35
C ILE A 231 9.16 -2.13 1.86
N LEU A 232 10.42 -2.17 1.42
CA LEU A 232 11.42 -3.13 1.91
C LEU A 232 11.56 -3.04 3.44
N LYS A 233 11.75 -1.83 3.99
CA LYS A 233 11.89 -1.61 5.44
C LYS A 233 10.66 -2.08 6.21
N SER A 234 9.45 -1.80 5.73
CA SER A 234 8.22 -2.27 6.39
C SER A 234 8.15 -3.80 6.44
N VAL A 235 8.53 -4.49 5.36
CA VAL A 235 8.56 -5.97 5.30
C VAL A 235 9.67 -6.53 6.20
N LEU A 236 10.84 -5.90 6.26
CA LEU A 236 11.92 -6.30 7.15
C LEU A 236 11.52 -6.16 8.63
N THR A 237 10.90 -5.04 9.01
CA THR A 237 10.37 -4.85 10.36
C THR A 237 9.32 -5.91 10.68
N ALA A 238 8.37 -6.15 9.77
CA ALA A 238 7.36 -7.18 9.93
C ALA A 238 7.96 -8.59 10.03
N HIS A 239 8.99 -8.92 9.25
CA HIS A 239 9.71 -10.19 9.34
C HIS A 239 10.31 -10.38 10.73
N ASN A 240 11.00 -9.36 11.23
CA ASN A 240 11.70 -9.43 12.52
C ASN A 240 10.73 -9.48 13.71
N ASN A 241 9.52 -8.98 13.54
CA ASN A 241 8.46 -8.96 14.56
C ASN A 241 7.52 -10.18 14.52
N LEU A 242 7.89 -11.25 13.79
CA LEU A 242 7.06 -12.46 13.71
C LEU A 242 6.88 -13.10 15.09
N THR A 243 5.64 -13.08 15.58
CA THR A 243 5.26 -13.68 16.87
C THR A 243 4.02 -14.57 16.70
N PRO A 244 3.85 -15.63 17.50
CA PRO A 244 2.61 -16.39 17.51
C PRO A 244 1.38 -15.50 17.73
N ALA A 245 0.38 -15.65 16.87
CA ALA A 245 -0.79 -14.81 16.84
C ALA A 245 -2.06 -15.61 16.51
N ARG A 246 -3.20 -15.05 16.89
CA ARG A 246 -4.53 -15.43 16.40
C ARG A 246 -5.09 -14.30 15.54
N MET A 247 -6.06 -14.63 14.69
CA MET A 247 -6.65 -13.70 13.75
C MET A 247 -8.17 -13.75 13.90
N GLU A 248 -8.81 -12.59 13.96
CA GLU A 248 -10.26 -12.46 14.06
C GLU A 248 -10.79 -11.57 12.93
N TYR A 249 -11.99 -11.90 12.44
CA TYR A 249 -12.75 -11.13 11.45
C TYR A 249 -13.92 -10.39 12.11
N GLY A 250 -14.22 -9.20 11.61
CA GLY A 250 -15.43 -8.46 11.96
C GLY A 250 -15.89 -7.59 10.80
N GLU A 251 -17.14 -7.13 10.86
CA GLU A 251 -17.72 -6.25 9.85
C GLU A 251 -18.76 -5.30 10.43
N ALA A 252 -18.90 -4.12 9.84
CA ALA A 252 -19.95 -3.16 10.17
C ALA A 252 -20.43 -2.39 8.92
N GLU A 253 -21.68 -1.93 8.95
CA GLU A 253 -22.24 -1.06 7.91
C GLU A 253 -21.76 0.39 8.15
N LEU A 254 -21.11 0.98 7.15
CA LEU A 254 -20.67 2.38 7.13
C LEU A 254 -21.45 3.16 6.07
N LEU A 255 -22.24 4.11 6.55
CA LEU A 255 -23.07 5.00 5.72
C LEU A 255 -22.43 6.38 5.58
N ASP A 256 -22.87 7.12 4.55
CA ASP A 256 -22.47 8.52 4.31
C ASP A 256 -20.96 8.78 4.22
N ALA A 257 -20.17 7.74 3.89
CA ALA A 257 -18.74 7.83 3.63
C ALA A 257 -18.41 7.66 2.14
N ASN A 258 -19.37 7.19 1.34
CA ASN A 258 -19.21 6.99 -0.10
C ASN A 258 -20.53 7.13 -0.88
N ILE A 259 -20.43 7.43 -2.18
CA ILE A 259 -21.53 7.42 -3.17
C ILE A 259 -21.05 6.78 -4.48
N ASN A 260 -21.98 6.29 -5.31
CA ASN A 260 -21.65 5.85 -6.66
C ASN A 260 -21.46 7.08 -7.56
N ARG A 261 -20.33 7.17 -8.28
CA ARG A 261 -20.04 8.29 -9.22
C ARG A 261 -20.45 8.01 -10.67
N SER A 262 -20.89 6.77 -10.94
CA SER A 262 -21.42 6.31 -12.23
C SER A 262 -22.73 5.49 -12.06
N PRO A 263 -23.74 6.00 -11.33
CA PRO A 263 -24.93 5.22 -10.96
C PRO A 263 -25.73 4.74 -12.17
N THR A 264 -25.74 5.50 -13.27
CA THR A 264 -26.39 5.10 -14.52
C THR A 264 -25.72 3.90 -15.20
N SER A 265 -24.42 3.66 -14.97
CA SER A 265 -23.76 2.42 -15.40
C SER A 265 -24.14 1.26 -14.50
N TYR A 266 -24.12 1.47 -13.18
CA TYR A 266 -24.57 0.44 -12.23
C TYR A 266 -25.98 -0.08 -12.56
N LEU A 267 -26.91 0.83 -12.91
CA LEU A 267 -28.29 0.48 -13.27
C LEU A 267 -28.43 -0.42 -14.52
N ARG A 268 -27.39 -0.54 -15.35
CA ARG A 268 -27.38 -1.43 -16.53
C ARG A 268 -27.15 -2.89 -16.15
N ASN A 269 -26.61 -3.18 -14.97
CA ASN A 269 -26.54 -4.56 -14.47
C ASN A 269 -27.97 -5.15 -14.31
N PRO A 270 -28.16 -6.47 -14.48
CA PRO A 270 -29.47 -7.09 -14.45
C PRO A 270 -30.28 -6.74 -13.19
N PRO A 271 -31.57 -6.38 -13.32
CA PRO A 271 -32.41 -6.03 -12.17
C PRO A 271 -32.43 -7.11 -11.08
N GLU A 272 -32.43 -8.38 -11.47
CA GLU A 272 -32.41 -9.55 -10.58
C GLU A 272 -31.11 -9.63 -9.77
N GLU A 273 -29.97 -9.29 -10.37
CA GLU A 273 -28.69 -9.20 -9.67
C GLU A 273 -28.68 -8.02 -8.71
N ARG A 274 -29.11 -6.84 -9.17
CA ARG A 274 -29.13 -5.62 -8.35
C ARG A 274 -30.03 -5.77 -7.13
N ALA A 275 -31.14 -6.49 -7.25
CA ALA A 275 -32.07 -6.74 -6.14
C ALA A 275 -31.46 -7.53 -4.97
N LYS A 276 -30.30 -8.20 -5.17
CA LYS A 276 -29.55 -8.88 -4.11
C LYS A 276 -28.84 -7.91 -3.15
N TYR A 277 -28.70 -6.64 -3.54
CA TYR A 277 -27.94 -5.65 -2.79
C TYR A 277 -28.81 -4.45 -2.43
N LYS A 278 -28.67 -3.98 -1.19
CA LYS A 278 -29.40 -2.81 -0.65
C LYS A 278 -28.94 -1.47 -1.27
N TYR A 279 -27.68 -1.40 -1.72
CA TYR A 279 -27.03 -0.17 -2.18
C TYR A 279 -26.28 -0.38 -3.50
N ASP A 280 -26.08 0.71 -4.23
CA ASP A 280 -25.30 0.77 -5.48
C ASP A 280 -23.79 0.97 -5.26
N VAL A 281 -23.35 1.03 -4.01
CA VAL A 281 -21.95 0.92 -3.56
C VAL A 281 -21.88 -0.04 -2.39
N ASP A 282 -20.70 -0.57 -2.11
CA ASP A 282 -20.50 -1.38 -0.90
C ASP A 282 -20.44 -0.49 0.35
N LYS A 283 -21.27 -0.84 1.33
CA LYS A 283 -21.35 -0.16 2.62
C LYS A 283 -20.72 -0.97 3.76
N THR A 284 -20.18 -2.14 3.50
CA THR A 284 -19.56 -2.97 4.53
C THR A 284 -18.09 -2.62 4.69
N LEU A 285 -17.68 -2.22 5.88
CA LEU A 285 -16.29 -2.20 6.30
C LEU A 285 -15.95 -3.58 6.86
N ALA A 286 -15.04 -4.30 6.22
CA ALA A 286 -14.54 -5.60 6.68
C ALA A 286 -13.21 -5.39 7.41
N GLN A 287 -13.03 -6.03 8.56
CA GLN A 287 -11.84 -5.89 9.38
C GLN A 287 -11.23 -7.27 9.70
N VAL A 288 -9.91 -7.33 9.64
CA VAL A 288 -9.11 -8.41 10.22
C VAL A 288 -8.20 -7.81 11.28
N ARG A 289 -8.22 -8.38 12.49
CA ARG A 289 -7.30 -8.02 13.57
C ARG A 289 -6.42 -9.19 13.94
N PHE A 290 -5.15 -8.88 14.23
CA PHE A 290 -4.14 -9.83 14.67
C PHE A 290 -3.87 -9.63 16.14
N LEU A 291 -3.92 -10.71 16.91
CA LEU A 291 -3.83 -10.68 18.37
C LEU A 291 -2.72 -11.59 18.85
N SER A 292 -1.92 -11.13 19.81
CA SER A 292 -0.91 -11.96 20.48
C SER A 292 -1.56 -13.07 21.32
N LYS A 293 -0.73 -13.97 21.87
CA LYS A 293 -1.17 -14.98 22.85
C LYS A 293 -1.86 -14.36 24.08
N GLU A 294 -1.48 -13.14 24.44
CA GLU A 294 -2.02 -12.37 25.56
C GLU A 294 -3.20 -11.47 25.14
N ASN A 295 -3.78 -11.68 23.95
CA ASN A 295 -4.87 -10.87 23.38
C ASN A 295 -4.52 -9.39 23.16
N LYS A 296 -3.24 -9.05 23.01
CA LYS A 296 -2.83 -7.69 22.61
C LYS A 296 -2.96 -7.53 21.10
N ILE A 297 -3.46 -6.38 20.64
CA ILE A 297 -3.52 -6.06 19.21
C ILE A 297 -2.11 -5.87 18.69
N LEU A 298 -1.77 -6.62 17.64
CA LEU A 298 -0.53 -6.50 16.88
C LEU A 298 -0.74 -5.62 15.65
N GLY A 299 -1.86 -5.78 14.97
CA GLY A 299 -2.21 -4.93 13.84
C GLY A 299 -3.61 -5.20 13.33
N VAL A 300 -4.09 -4.30 12.48
CA VAL A 300 -5.45 -4.33 11.94
C VAL A 300 -5.44 -3.98 10.46
N ILE A 301 -6.18 -4.71 9.64
CA ILE A 301 -6.43 -4.38 8.25
C ILE A 301 -7.94 -4.17 8.06
N ASN A 302 -8.30 -3.03 7.49
CA ASN A 302 -9.67 -2.66 7.16
C ASN A 302 -9.81 -2.57 5.64
N TRP A 303 -10.87 -3.13 5.08
CA TRP A 303 -11.24 -2.97 3.67
C TRP A 303 -12.59 -2.27 3.58
N PHE A 304 -12.62 -1.15 2.86
CA PHE A 304 -13.84 -0.40 2.57
C PHE A 304 -13.72 0.27 1.19
N ALA A 305 -14.78 0.19 0.38
CA ALA A 305 -14.76 0.73 -0.97
C ALA A 305 -14.96 2.26 -0.93
N VAL A 306 -13.89 3.03 -1.12
CA VAL A 306 -13.96 4.48 -1.30
C VAL A 306 -12.69 4.97 -1.98
N HIS A 307 -12.80 5.85 -2.97
CA HIS A 307 -11.63 6.54 -3.50
C HIS A 307 -11.04 7.50 -2.44
N PRO A 308 -9.72 7.50 -2.25
CA PRO A 308 -9.00 8.56 -1.54
C PRO A 308 -8.77 9.79 -2.43
N THR A 309 -9.88 10.45 -2.77
CA THR A 309 -9.99 11.66 -3.60
C THR A 309 -10.73 12.78 -2.86
N SER A 310 -10.62 12.81 -1.53
CA SER A 310 -11.19 13.89 -0.72
C SER A 310 -10.37 15.18 -0.87
N MET A 311 -9.05 15.02 -1.01
CA MET A 311 -8.12 16.04 -1.48
C MET A 311 -8.20 16.13 -3.00
N ASN A 312 -8.88 17.15 -3.51
CA ASN A 312 -9.14 17.28 -4.95
C ASN A 312 -7.90 17.68 -5.76
N ASN A 313 -8.05 17.76 -7.09
CA ASN A 313 -6.96 18.07 -8.02
C ASN A 313 -6.36 19.49 -7.92
N THR A 314 -6.87 20.35 -7.02
CA THR A 314 -6.27 21.66 -6.71
C THR A 314 -5.31 21.58 -5.52
N ASN A 315 -5.30 20.48 -4.78
CA ASN A 315 -4.33 20.21 -3.74
C ASN A 315 -2.91 20.10 -4.32
N ARG A 316 -1.94 20.71 -3.61
CA ARG A 316 -0.50 20.66 -3.93
C ARG A 316 0.36 20.18 -2.76
N LEU A 317 -0.23 19.63 -1.70
CA LEU A 317 0.50 19.08 -0.56
C LEU A 317 0.41 17.55 -0.59
N ILE A 318 1.52 16.86 -0.34
CA ILE A 318 1.49 15.40 -0.20
C ILE A 318 0.50 15.05 0.92
N SER A 319 -0.39 14.10 0.65
CA SER A 319 -1.33 13.59 1.62
C SER A 319 -1.67 12.12 1.35
N SER A 320 -1.77 11.33 2.42
CA SER A 320 -2.33 9.98 2.37
C SER A 320 -3.87 9.95 2.29
N ASP A 321 -4.51 11.13 2.16
CA ASP A 321 -5.97 11.34 2.01
C ASP A 321 -6.78 10.67 3.14
N ASN A 322 -8.05 10.34 2.87
CA ASN A 322 -9.03 9.91 3.87
C ASN A 322 -8.68 8.55 4.52
N VAL A 323 -8.28 7.54 3.75
CA VAL A 323 -7.93 6.21 4.25
C VAL A 323 -6.58 6.19 4.98
N GLY A 324 -5.61 6.97 4.50
CA GLY A 324 -4.33 7.11 5.19
C GLY A 324 -4.49 7.88 6.50
N TYR A 325 -5.31 8.93 6.53
CA TYR A 325 -5.61 9.62 7.78
C TYR A 325 -6.42 8.75 8.76
N ALA A 326 -7.36 7.93 8.27
CA ALA A 326 -8.05 6.94 9.11
C ALA A 326 -7.07 5.93 9.74
N SER A 327 -6.05 5.51 8.97
CA SER A 327 -4.96 4.67 9.46
C SER A 327 -4.18 5.35 10.59
N ILE A 328 -3.77 6.61 10.39
CA ILE A 328 -3.05 7.40 11.40
C ILE A 328 -3.89 7.60 12.68
N LEU A 329 -5.19 7.89 12.56
CA LEU A 329 -6.09 8.01 13.71
C LEU A 329 -6.15 6.72 14.52
N MET A 330 -6.28 5.58 13.83
CA MET A 330 -6.32 4.27 14.48
C MET A 330 -4.99 3.90 15.14
N GLU A 331 -3.87 4.19 14.48
CA GLU A 331 -2.53 3.95 15.03
C GLU A 331 -2.27 4.80 16.27
N LYS A 332 -2.66 6.08 16.27
CA LYS A 332 -2.59 6.93 17.47
C LYS A 332 -3.45 6.39 18.60
N ALA A 333 -4.69 5.98 18.31
CA ALA A 333 -5.58 5.43 19.33
C ALA A 333 -5.03 4.16 19.99
N LEU A 334 -4.37 3.29 19.24
CA LEU A 334 -3.87 2.00 19.73
C LEU A 334 -2.42 2.05 20.28
N ASN A 335 -1.58 2.97 19.79
CA ASN A 335 -0.22 3.17 20.30
C ASN A 335 -0.12 4.29 21.35
N GLY A 336 -1.23 4.98 21.66
CA GLY A 336 -1.27 6.14 22.53
C GLY A 336 -1.27 7.47 21.75
N ASN A 337 -2.13 8.40 22.14
CA ASN A 337 -2.40 9.64 21.39
C ASN A 337 -1.18 10.57 21.21
N SER A 338 -0.15 10.43 22.03
CA SER A 338 1.12 11.17 21.93
C SER A 338 2.14 10.50 21.01
N THR A 339 1.85 9.29 20.50
CA THR A 339 2.74 8.60 19.56
C THR A 339 2.71 9.31 18.21
N LEU A 340 3.89 9.70 17.72
CA LEU A 340 4.04 10.35 16.42
C LEU A 340 3.61 9.40 15.28
N PRO A 341 2.98 9.91 14.21
CA PRO A 341 2.63 9.10 13.04
C PRO A 341 3.83 8.33 12.47
N GLY A 342 3.62 7.09 12.06
CA GLY A 342 4.69 6.21 11.59
C GLY A 342 5.55 5.60 12.70
N LYS A 343 5.24 5.85 13.97
CA LYS A 343 5.86 5.21 15.15
C LYS A 343 4.84 4.34 15.90
N GLY A 344 5.34 3.51 16.80
CA GLY A 344 4.53 2.55 17.58
C GLY A 344 4.66 1.12 17.07
N ASN A 345 4.10 0.18 17.84
CA ASN A 345 4.21 -1.26 17.61
C ASN A 345 2.97 -1.85 16.93
N VAL A 346 1.83 -1.17 17.02
CA VAL A 346 0.58 -1.57 16.37
C VAL A 346 0.46 -0.88 15.02
N VAL A 347 0.24 -1.66 13.96
CA VAL A 347 0.11 -1.16 12.59
C VAL A 347 -1.32 -1.31 12.10
N CYS A 348 -1.92 -0.25 11.57
CA CYS A 348 -3.32 -0.27 11.10
C CYS A 348 -3.42 0.21 9.66
N ALA A 349 -3.91 -0.64 8.76
CA ALA A 349 -4.09 -0.30 7.35
C ALA A 349 -5.57 -0.17 6.98
N PHE A 350 -5.90 0.85 6.18
CA PHE A 350 -7.15 0.91 5.42
C PHE A 350 -6.82 0.62 3.95
N ALA A 351 -6.98 -0.64 3.58
CA ALA A 351 -6.64 -1.16 2.27
C ALA A 351 -7.76 -0.91 1.25
N SER A 352 -7.35 -0.74 0.00
CA SER A 352 -8.25 -0.61 -1.15
C SER A 352 -8.95 -1.95 -1.46
N THR A 353 -10.14 -1.84 -2.06
CA THR A 353 -10.97 -2.97 -2.52
C THR A 353 -11.49 -2.63 -3.93
N ASN A 354 -12.73 -2.97 -4.27
CA ASN A 354 -13.44 -2.58 -5.48
C ASN A 354 -14.00 -1.14 -5.42
N LEU A 355 -13.10 -0.16 -5.51
CA LEU A 355 -13.44 1.27 -5.37
C LEU A 355 -13.76 1.98 -6.70
N GLY A 356 -13.72 1.29 -7.85
CA GLY A 356 -13.68 1.90 -9.19
C GLY A 356 -14.77 2.93 -9.52
N ASP A 357 -15.99 2.76 -9.01
CA ASP A 357 -17.10 3.70 -9.22
C ASP A 357 -17.54 4.39 -7.92
N VAL A 358 -16.67 4.42 -6.90
CA VAL A 358 -17.02 4.80 -5.53
C VAL A 358 -16.27 6.05 -5.07
N SER A 359 -16.98 7.15 -4.87
CA SER A 359 -16.44 8.46 -4.52
C SER A 359 -16.65 8.80 -3.03
N PRO A 360 -15.71 9.51 -2.37
CA PRO A 360 -15.88 10.05 -1.02
C PRO A 360 -16.69 11.36 -1.00
N ASN A 361 -16.98 11.94 -2.16
CA ASN A 361 -17.57 13.27 -2.31
C ASN A 361 -19.10 13.23 -2.17
N THR A 362 -19.55 12.96 -0.95
CA THR A 362 -20.93 12.55 -0.61
C THR A 362 -22.01 13.61 -0.81
N ARG A 363 -21.68 14.88 -1.08
CA ARG A 363 -22.69 15.88 -1.47
C ARG A 363 -23.16 15.71 -2.91
N GLY A 364 -22.50 14.83 -3.68
CA GLY A 364 -22.86 14.49 -5.04
C GLY A 364 -22.46 15.56 -6.06
N PRO A 365 -22.61 15.24 -7.36
CA PRO A 365 -22.18 16.10 -8.45
C PRO A 365 -23.09 17.31 -8.62
N ARG A 366 -22.49 18.50 -8.66
CA ARG A 366 -23.14 19.78 -8.93
C ARG A 366 -22.33 20.63 -9.89
N CYS A 367 -23.04 21.53 -10.53
CA CYS A 367 -22.49 22.50 -11.44
C CYS A 367 -21.80 23.64 -10.69
N GLU A 368 -20.56 23.95 -11.09
CA GLU A 368 -19.59 24.73 -10.30
C GLU A 368 -20.04 26.13 -9.86
N PHE A 369 -20.77 26.84 -10.71
CA PHE A 369 -21.16 28.24 -10.48
C PHE A 369 -22.63 28.38 -10.12
N SER A 370 -23.49 27.56 -10.71
CA SER A 370 -24.95 27.59 -10.59
C SER A 370 -25.46 26.72 -9.43
N GLY A 371 -24.67 25.77 -8.94
CA GLY A 371 -25.05 24.82 -7.90
C GLY A 371 -26.15 23.83 -8.31
N ARG A 372 -26.55 23.83 -9.59
CA ARG A 372 -27.61 22.96 -10.12
C ARG A 372 -27.12 21.51 -10.18
N PRO A 373 -28.02 20.51 -10.10
CA PRO A 373 -27.67 19.13 -10.36
C PRO A 373 -27.12 18.97 -11.78
N CYS A 374 -26.06 18.16 -11.94
CA CYS A 374 -25.55 17.81 -13.25
C CYS A 374 -26.49 16.84 -13.99
N ASP A 375 -26.38 16.82 -15.32
CA ASP A 375 -26.91 15.73 -16.13
C ASP A 375 -26.34 14.38 -15.67
N GLN A 376 -27.20 13.37 -15.47
CA GLN A 376 -26.80 12.11 -14.83
C GLN A 376 -26.06 11.15 -15.78
N GLU A 377 -26.19 11.31 -17.09
CA GLU A 377 -25.60 10.39 -18.07
C GLU A 377 -24.25 10.88 -18.58
N GLN A 378 -24.15 12.15 -18.93
CA GLN A 378 -22.94 12.77 -19.46
C GLN A 378 -22.12 13.52 -18.40
N MET A 379 -22.69 13.77 -17.21
CA MET A 379 -22.09 14.60 -16.14
C MET A 379 -21.71 15.99 -16.65
N LEU A 380 -22.65 16.64 -17.35
CA LEU A 380 -22.46 17.99 -17.89
C LEU A 380 -23.39 19.00 -17.23
N CYS A 381 -22.95 20.26 -17.31
CA CYS A 381 -23.72 21.42 -16.89
C CYS A 381 -24.29 22.15 -18.10
N THR A 382 -25.50 22.69 -17.94
CA THR A 382 -26.21 23.37 -19.04
C THR A 382 -25.61 24.74 -19.37
N ALA A 383 -24.95 25.39 -18.40
CA ALA A 383 -24.31 26.68 -18.62
C ALA A 383 -22.93 26.51 -19.27
N HIS A 384 -22.59 27.42 -20.17
CA HIS A 384 -21.35 27.39 -20.92
C HIS A 384 -20.12 27.49 -20.01
N LYS A 385 -19.15 26.58 -20.19
CA LYS A 385 -17.88 26.45 -19.41
C LYS A 385 -18.02 26.08 -17.94
N GLU A 386 -19.20 25.66 -17.50
CA GLU A 386 -19.38 25.18 -16.14
C GLU A 386 -19.01 23.70 -16.03
N ARG A 387 -18.18 23.36 -15.04
CA ARG A 387 -17.79 21.97 -14.78
C ARG A 387 -18.78 21.30 -13.83
N CYS A 388 -19.00 20.01 -14.05
CA CYS A 388 -19.69 19.16 -13.10
C CYS A 388 -18.67 18.51 -12.16
N PHE A 389 -18.78 18.77 -10.85
CA PHE A 389 -17.89 18.14 -9.87
C PHE A 389 -18.66 17.75 -8.60
N ALA A 390 -18.19 16.73 -7.91
CA ALA A 390 -18.73 16.29 -6.64
C ALA A 390 -17.95 16.93 -5.48
N SER A 391 -18.67 17.34 -4.43
CA SER A 391 -18.05 17.93 -3.23
C SER A 391 -18.11 16.98 -2.04
N GLY A 392 -17.05 16.99 -1.24
CA GLY A 392 -17.01 16.33 0.06
C GLY A 392 -17.96 16.95 1.09
N PRO A 393 -18.15 16.28 2.25
CA PRO A 393 -19.08 16.71 3.29
C PRO A 393 -18.59 17.90 4.13
N GLY A 394 -17.33 18.31 4.00
CA GLY A 394 -16.71 19.38 4.81
C GLY A 394 -16.85 20.78 4.22
N VAL A 395 -16.33 21.77 4.95
CA VAL A 395 -16.28 23.17 4.45
C VAL A 395 -15.21 23.39 3.40
N ASP A 396 -14.16 22.56 3.41
CA ASP A 396 -13.10 22.50 2.41
C ASP A 396 -12.64 21.04 2.19
N MET A 397 -11.60 20.83 1.39
CA MET A 397 -11.05 19.50 1.11
C MET A 397 -10.38 18.84 2.32
N PHE A 398 -9.72 19.62 3.19
CA PHE A 398 -9.07 19.09 4.39
C PHE A 398 -10.14 18.61 5.37
N ASP A 399 -11.17 19.42 5.60
CA ASP A 399 -12.30 19.09 6.45
C ASP A 399 -13.11 17.91 5.89
N SER A 400 -13.30 17.85 4.58
CA SER A 400 -13.93 16.70 3.91
C SER A 400 -13.12 15.42 4.15
N THR A 401 -11.81 15.48 3.93
CA THR A 401 -10.88 14.37 4.18
C THR A 401 -10.93 13.92 5.64
N ARG A 402 -10.91 14.87 6.59
CA ARG A 402 -11.05 14.61 8.03
C ARG A 402 -12.36 13.91 8.38
N ILE A 403 -13.49 14.39 7.84
CA ILE A 403 -14.82 13.82 8.10
C ILE A 403 -14.91 12.39 7.59
N ILE A 404 -14.48 12.13 6.35
CA ILE A 404 -14.52 10.77 5.78
C ILE A 404 -13.58 9.84 6.55
N ALA A 405 -12.35 10.28 6.84
CA ALA A 405 -11.39 9.53 7.65
C ALA A 405 -11.93 9.20 9.04
N THR A 406 -12.57 10.16 9.70
CA THR A 406 -13.15 9.98 11.05
C THR A 406 -14.29 8.95 11.02
N LYS A 407 -15.12 8.95 9.97
CA LYS A 407 -16.17 7.92 9.80
C LYS A 407 -15.56 6.52 9.65
N LEU A 408 -14.56 6.39 8.78
CA LEU A 408 -13.82 5.14 8.58
C LEU A 408 -13.19 4.64 9.89
N TYR A 409 -12.47 5.52 10.58
CA TYR A 409 -11.85 5.25 11.87
C TYR A 409 -12.88 4.83 12.94
N ASN A 410 -13.96 5.60 13.11
CA ASN A 410 -14.98 5.30 14.13
C ASN A 410 -15.64 3.95 13.89
N THR A 411 -16.00 3.63 12.64
CA THR A 411 -16.56 2.31 12.31
C THR A 411 -15.54 1.19 12.49
N ALA A 412 -14.27 1.40 12.14
CA ALA A 412 -13.22 0.42 12.41
C ALA A 412 -13.04 0.17 13.92
N MET A 413 -13.11 1.22 14.75
CA MET A 413 -13.07 1.08 16.21
C MET A 413 -14.33 0.42 16.77
N GLU A 414 -15.50 0.63 16.18
CA GLU A 414 -16.73 -0.09 16.52
C GLU A 414 -16.54 -1.61 16.31
N VAL A 415 -16.05 -2.02 15.13
CA VAL A 415 -15.76 -3.42 14.83
C VAL A 415 -14.71 -3.98 15.79
N LEU A 416 -13.66 -3.20 16.07
CA LEU A 416 -12.58 -3.60 16.97
C LEU A 416 -13.08 -3.85 18.41
N ASN A 417 -14.10 -3.12 18.85
CA ASN A 417 -14.68 -3.24 20.19
C ASN A 417 -15.74 -4.35 20.30
N GLN A 418 -16.09 -5.02 19.20
CA GLN A 418 -17.01 -6.15 19.18
C GLN A 418 -16.26 -7.50 19.18
N PRO A 419 -16.90 -8.59 19.66
CA PRO A 419 -16.35 -9.94 19.48
C PRO A 419 -16.16 -10.26 17.99
N GLY A 420 -15.00 -10.83 17.64
CA GLY A 420 -14.68 -11.20 16.27
C GLY A 420 -14.87 -12.70 16.02
N GLU A 421 -15.01 -13.07 14.74
CA GLU A 421 -15.01 -14.46 14.28
C GLU A 421 -13.57 -14.96 14.16
N ASP A 422 -13.18 -15.99 14.92
CA ASP A 422 -11.84 -16.58 14.82
C ASP A 422 -11.60 -17.16 13.42
N LEU A 423 -10.58 -16.66 12.73
CA LEU A 423 -10.16 -17.12 11.42
C LEU A 423 -9.06 -18.19 11.57
N THR A 424 -9.48 -19.44 11.67
CA THR A 424 -8.58 -20.60 11.78
C THR A 424 -8.42 -21.34 10.46
N GLY A 425 -7.31 -22.07 10.28
CA GLY A 425 -7.04 -22.89 9.11
C GLY A 425 -5.66 -22.64 8.50
N PRO A 426 -5.35 -23.29 7.37
CA PRO A 426 -4.02 -23.22 6.75
C PRO A 426 -3.77 -21.89 6.05
N LEU A 427 -2.49 -21.58 5.83
CA LEU A 427 -2.06 -20.55 4.90
C LEU A 427 -1.79 -21.15 3.52
N GLY A 428 -2.20 -20.44 2.47
CA GLY A 428 -1.88 -20.77 1.09
C GLY A 428 -1.92 -19.53 0.22
N ILE A 429 -1.12 -19.49 -0.84
CA ILE A 429 -1.17 -18.40 -1.81
C ILE A 429 -0.81 -18.93 -3.19
N VAL A 430 -1.54 -18.44 -4.19
CA VAL A 430 -1.29 -18.75 -5.60
C VAL A 430 -1.29 -17.44 -6.37
N HIS A 431 -0.30 -17.29 -7.24
CA HIS A 431 -0.11 -16.14 -8.12
C HIS A 431 0.10 -16.62 -9.55
N GLN A 432 -0.39 -15.85 -10.51
CA GLN A 432 -0.09 -16.05 -11.93
C GLN A 432 -0.09 -14.70 -12.65
N PHE A 433 0.87 -14.52 -13.56
CA PHE A 433 0.81 -13.47 -14.56
C PHE A 433 -0.07 -13.90 -15.73
N VAL A 434 -0.91 -12.98 -16.21
CA VAL A 434 -1.94 -13.27 -17.21
C VAL A 434 -1.81 -12.29 -18.36
N GLU A 435 -1.52 -12.80 -19.55
CA GLU A 435 -1.56 -12.00 -20.78
C GLU A 435 -3.02 -11.85 -21.23
N MET A 436 -3.65 -10.76 -20.81
CA MET A 436 -5.08 -10.50 -20.95
C MET A 436 -5.58 -10.56 -22.41
N PRO A 437 -4.88 -9.97 -23.41
CA PRO A 437 -5.35 -10.00 -24.81
C PRO A 437 -5.38 -11.40 -25.44
N LYS A 438 -4.69 -12.39 -24.85
CA LYS A 438 -4.65 -13.77 -25.36
C LYS A 438 -5.65 -14.70 -24.67
N GLN A 439 -6.36 -14.22 -23.65
CA GLN A 439 -7.32 -15.06 -22.92
C GLN A 439 -8.59 -15.28 -23.75
N VAL A 440 -9.04 -16.53 -23.80
CA VAL A 440 -10.33 -16.93 -24.39
C VAL A 440 -11.09 -17.73 -23.34
N VAL A 441 -12.17 -17.16 -22.84
CA VAL A 441 -12.88 -17.66 -21.64
C VAL A 441 -14.37 -17.81 -21.90
N SER A 442 -15.07 -18.44 -20.96
CA SER A 442 -16.52 -18.53 -21.00
C SER A 442 -17.14 -17.34 -20.27
N PRO A 443 -18.10 -16.62 -20.88
CA PRO A 443 -18.71 -15.46 -20.24
C PRO A 443 -19.56 -15.88 -19.03
N TYR A 444 -19.61 -15.01 -18.02
CA TYR A 444 -20.36 -15.22 -16.79
C TYR A 444 -21.76 -14.61 -16.89
N ASP A 445 -22.78 -15.41 -16.62
CA ASP A 445 -24.15 -14.94 -16.45
C ASP A 445 -24.42 -14.65 -14.97
N PRO A 446 -24.63 -13.37 -14.57
CA PRO A 446 -24.87 -12.98 -13.18
C PRO A 446 -26.25 -13.37 -12.63
N VAL A 447 -27.21 -13.69 -13.49
CA VAL A 447 -28.58 -14.05 -13.07
C VAL A 447 -28.63 -15.51 -12.67
N SER A 448 -28.17 -16.41 -13.55
CA SER A 448 -28.01 -17.84 -13.21
C SER A 448 -26.77 -18.11 -12.35
N GLU A 449 -25.88 -17.12 -12.23
CA GLU A 449 -24.56 -17.22 -11.62
C GLU A 449 -23.65 -18.26 -12.31
N THR A 450 -23.88 -18.66 -13.55
CA THR A 450 -23.09 -19.71 -14.21
C THR A 450 -22.20 -19.18 -15.33
N PHE A 451 -21.14 -19.92 -15.64
CA PHE A 451 -20.33 -19.66 -16.82
C PHE A 451 -20.93 -20.40 -18.02
N ASN A 452 -21.20 -19.69 -19.11
CA ASN A 452 -21.71 -20.31 -20.33
C ASN A 452 -20.57 -21.02 -21.08
N SER A 453 -20.41 -22.32 -20.86
CA SER A 453 -19.36 -23.14 -21.48
C SER A 453 -19.46 -23.23 -23.00
N SER A 454 -20.66 -23.02 -23.56
CA SER A 454 -20.93 -23.08 -25.00
C SER A 454 -20.54 -21.79 -25.74
N ALA A 455 -20.35 -20.68 -25.02
CA ALA A 455 -19.89 -19.42 -25.56
C ALA A 455 -18.42 -19.18 -25.23
N LYS A 456 -17.72 -18.47 -26.12
CA LYS A 456 -16.34 -18.03 -25.93
C LYS A 456 -16.21 -16.55 -26.23
N VAL A 457 -15.54 -15.85 -25.34
CA VAL A 457 -15.22 -14.42 -25.44
C VAL A 457 -13.73 -14.23 -25.20
N SER A 458 -13.15 -13.17 -25.76
CA SER A 458 -11.70 -12.92 -25.72
C SER A 458 -11.37 -11.54 -25.19
N GLY A 459 -10.15 -11.39 -24.67
CA GLY A 459 -9.60 -10.08 -24.34
C GLY A 459 -9.15 -9.32 -25.60
N CYS A 460 -9.14 -7.99 -25.50
CA CYS A 460 -8.64 -7.10 -26.54
C CYS A 460 -7.24 -6.59 -26.19
N LEU A 461 -6.51 -6.08 -27.19
CA LEU A 461 -5.33 -5.26 -26.92
C LEU A 461 -5.74 -4.00 -26.13
N PRO A 462 -4.89 -3.49 -25.22
CA PRO A 462 -5.18 -2.28 -24.45
C PRO A 462 -5.66 -1.12 -25.32
N ALA A 463 -6.78 -0.50 -24.95
CA ALA A 463 -7.23 0.75 -25.55
C ALA A 463 -8.12 1.56 -24.60
N MET A 464 -7.94 2.89 -24.64
CA MET A 464 -8.73 3.86 -23.88
C MET A 464 -9.83 4.47 -24.76
N GLY A 465 -11.04 4.60 -24.21
CA GLY A 465 -12.17 5.23 -24.87
C GLY A 465 -12.16 6.76 -24.79
N TYR A 466 -13.01 7.44 -25.55
CA TYR A 466 -13.13 8.91 -25.49
C TYR A 466 -13.45 9.44 -24.08
N SER A 467 -14.31 8.75 -23.35
CA SER A 467 -14.71 9.18 -21.99
C SER A 467 -13.57 9.09 -20.96
N PHE A 468 -12.43 8.48 -21.28
CA PHE A 468 -11.22 8.57 -20.45
C PHE A 468 -10.79 10.03 -20.28
N ALA A 469 -10.77 10.80 -21.37
CA ALA A 469 -10.37 12.21 -21.34
C ALA A 469 -11.39 13.13 -20.65
N ALA A 470 -12.61 12.65 -20.40
CA ALA A 470 -13.65 13.40 -19.69
C ALA A 470 -13.40 13.45 -18.17
N GLY A 471 -12.54 12.59 -17.62
CA GLY A 471 -12.36 12.44 -16.18
C GLY A 471 -13.66 12.03 -15.47
N THR A 472 -13.73 12.29 -14.16
CA THR A 472 -14.88 11.96 -13.32
C THR A 472 -15.41 13.19 -12.59
N THR A 473 -16.46 13.01 -11.79
CA THR A 473 -16.94 14.07 -10.91
C THR A 473 -15.96 14.38 -9.77
N ASP A 474 -15.01 13.49 -9.45
CA ASP A 474 -13.97 13.70 -8.44
C ASP A 474 -12.78 14.51 -8.98
N GLY A 475 -12.62 14.52 -10.30
CA GLY A 475 -11.59 15.23 -11.04
C GLY A 475 -11.99 15.33 -12.50
N PRO A 476 -12.71 16.39 -12.90
CA PRO A 476 -13.14 16.56 -14.28
C PRO A 476 -11.94 16.66 -15.22
N GLY A 477 -12.05 16.01 -16.37
CA GLY A 477 -11.01 16.01 -17.40
C GLY A 477 -10.92 17.33 -18.17
N ALA A 478 -10.04 17.35 -19.17
CA ALA A 478 -9.79 18.52 -20.02
C ALA A 478 -10.51 18.39 -21.37
N PHE A 479 -10.57 19.48 -22.14
CA PHE A 479 -11.02 19.51 -23.54
C PHE A 479 -12.44 19.00 -23.86
N ASP A 480 -13.50 19.55 -23.25
CA ASP A 480 -14.93 19.32 -23.58
C ASP A 480 -15.37 17.84 -23.80
N PHE A 481 -14.56 16.85 -23.41
CA PHE A 481 -14.87 15.43 -23.50
C PHE A 481 -16.01 15.10 -22.54
N LYS A 482 -16.87 14.17 -22.96
CA LYS A 482 -18.11 13.82 -22.24
C LYS A 482 -18.05 12.37 -21.82
N GLN A 483 -18.49 12.08 -20.60
CA GLN A 483 -18.74 10.69 -20.22
C GLN A 483 -19.93 10.14 -21.02
N GLY A 484 -19.95 8.82 -21.22
CA GLY A 484 -21.00 8.16 -21.97
C GLY A 484 -20.85 8.23 -23.51
N THR A 485 -19.68 8.63 -24.00
CA THR A 485 -19.45 8.78 -25.45
C THR A 485 -19.28 7.41 -26.13
N THR A 486 -20.19 7.06 -27.02
CA THR A 486 -20.18 5.81 -27.81
C THR A 486 -19.91 6.03 -29.31
N THR A 487 -19.78 7.29 -29.74
CA THR A 487 -19.48 7.67 -31.13
C THR A 487 -18.10 8.30 -31.24
N SER A 488 -17.42 8.11 -32.37
CA SER A 488 -16.10 8.71 -32.62
C SER A 488 -16.21 10.14 -33.16
N ASN A 489 -15.10 10.88 -33.10
CA ASN A 489 -14.99 12.23 -33.66
C ASN A 489 -13.84 12.29 -34.67
N PRO A 490 -14.05 12.76 -35.91
CA PRO A 490 -13.02 12.81 -36.94
C PRO A 490 -11.74 13.58 -36.56
N LEU A 491 -11.86 14.68 -35.81
CA LEU A 491 -10.70 15.48 -35.37
C LEU A 491 -9.82 14.67 -34.42
N TRP A 492 -10.42 14.05 -33.40
CA TRP A 492 -9.70 13.26 -32.42
C TRP A 492 -9.18 11.93 -32.99
N ASN A 493 -9.88 11.36 -33.98
CA ASN A 493 -9.36 10.22 -34.74
C ASN A 493 -8.05 10.58 -35.44
N ALA A 494 -7.98 11.74 -36.12
CA ALA A 494 -6.75 12.16 -36.80
C ALA A 494 -5.56 12.36 -35.83
N VAL A 495 -5.80 12.88 -34.62
CA VAL A 495 -4.76 13.01 -33.57
C VAL A 495 -4.33 11.65 -33.04
N ARG A 496 -5.28 10.73 -32.80
CA ARG A 496 -4.99 9.35 -32.39
C ARG A 496 -4.18 8.60 -33.45
N ASP A 497 -4.57 8.69 -34.71
CA ASP A 497 -3.99 7.92 -35.81
C ASP A 497 -2.54 8.33 -36.09
N PHE A 498 -2.17 9.56 -35.73
CA PHE A 498 -0.77 10.00 -35.73
C PHE A 498 0.10 9.27 -34.68
N ILE A 499 -0.47 8.83 -33.57
CA ILE A 499 0.22 8.11 -32.49
C ILE A 499 0.26 6.61 -32.80
N ALA A 500 -0.93 6.01 -32.94
CA ALA A 500 -1.13 4.61 -33.28
C ALA A 500 -2.57 4.42 -33.79
N GLU A 501 -2.72 4.12 -35.07
CA GLU A 501 -4.03 3.85 -35.67
C GLU A 501 -4.59 2.49 -35.18
N PRO A 502 -5.81 2.44 -34.63
CA PRO A 502 -6.48 1.19 -34.28
C PRO A 502 -6.87 0.42 -35.55
N THR A 503 -6.65 -0.89 -35.54
CA THR A 503 -7.09 -1.77 -36.62
C THR A 503 -8.60 -1.99 -36.59
N LYS A 504 -9.19 -2.56 -37.66
CA LYS A 504 -10.61 -2.91 -37.67
C LYS A 504 -10.95 -3.92 -36.57
N GLU A 505 -10.05 -4.87 -36.37
CA GLU A 505 -10.13 -5.88 -35.33
C GLU A 505 -10.12 -5.25 -33.93
N ASP A 506 -9.29 -4.20 -33.71
CA ASP A 506 -9.29 -3.47 -32.43
C ASP A 506 -10.63 -2.77 -32.20
N ILE A 507 -11.19 -2.12 -33.21
CA ILE A 507 -12.48 -1.41 -33.14
C ILE A 507 -13.62 -2.40 -32.86
N GLU A 508 -13.65 -3.53 -33.55
CA GLU A 508 -14.67 -4.56 -33.37
C GLU A 508 -14.57 -5.22 -31.99
N CYS A 509 -13.36 -5.52 -31.52
CA CYS A 509 -13.15 -6.11 -30.20
C CYS A 509 -13.60 -5.18 -29.06
N HIS A 510 -13.34 -3.87 -29.20
CA HIS A 510 -13.65 -2.89 -28.17
C HIS A 510 -15.09 -2.38 -28.19
N ALA A 511 -15.87 -2.67 -29.23
CA ALA A 511 -17.23 -2.15 -29.38
C ALA A 511 -18.07 -2.35 -28.08
N PRO A 512 -18.86 -1.34 -27.65
CA PRO A 512 -19.15 -0.07 -28.32
C PRO A 512 -18.16 1.07 -27.99
N LYS A 513 -17.01 0.80 -27.38
CA LYS A 513 -16.02 1.85 -27.04
C LYS A 513 -15.47 2.52 -28.31
N PRO A 514 -15.62 3.84 -28.47
CA PRO A 514 -14.86 4.57 -29.47
C PRO A 514 -13.44 4.73 -28.94
N ILE A 515 -12.45 4.10 -29.61
CA ILE A 515 -11.05 4.14 -29.19
C ILE A 515 -10.49 5.56 -29.38
N LEU A 516 -10.08 6.20 -28.28
CA LEU A 516 -9.31 7.45 -28.27
C LEU A 516 -7.80 7.19 -28.33
N LEU A 517 -7.31 6.19 -27.58
CA LEU A 517 -5.89 5.81 -27.57
C LEU A 517 -5.78 4.29 -27.76
N ALA A 518 -5.15 3.86 -28.86
CA ALA A 518 -4.84 2.45 -29.12
C ALA A 518 -3.52 2.04 -28.42
N THR A 519 -3.51 2.12 -27.10
CA THR A 519 -2.29 2.02 -26.27
C THR A 519 -1.56 0.69 -26.42
N GLY A 520 -2.26 -0.41 -26.68
CA GLY A 520 -1.67 -1.71 -26.94
C GLY A 520 -0.88 -1.80 -28.27
N ARG A 521 -1.13 -0.85 -29.18
CA ARG A 521 -0.42 -0.67 -30.46
C ARG A 521 0.72 0.36 -30.34
N ALA A 522 0.63 1.30 -29.40
CA ALA A 522 1.66 2.31 -29.17
C ALA A 522 2.89 1.71 -28.48
N LYS A 523 4.04 1.79 -29.16
CA LYS A 523 5.33 1.25 -28.69
C LYS A 523 6.44 2.29 -28.56
N PHE A 524 6.20 3.53 -28.99
CA PHE A 524 7.15 4.62 -28.85
C PHE A 524 6.71 5.55 -27.71
N PRO A 525 7.59 5.91 -26.77
CA PRO A 525 8.99 5.48 -26.65
C PRO A 525 9.18 4.02 -26.18
N TYR A 526 8.21 3.48 -25.44
CA TYR A 526 8.07 2.07 -25.04
C TYR A 526 6.57 1.76 -24.91
N GLU A 527 6.16 0.63 -24.33
CA GLU A 527 4.74 0.29 -24.20
C GLU A 527 3.99 1.29 -23.30
N TRP A 528 2.77 1.66 -23.72
CA TRP A 528 1.98 2.69 -23.04
C TRP A 528 1.19 2.17 -21.84
N GLN A 529 0.73 0.92 -21.90
CA GLN A 529 -0.06 0.25 -20.87
C GLN A 529 0.26 -1.26 -20.85
N PRO A 530 0.07 -1.94 -19.71
CA PRO A 530 0.42 -3.34 -19.59
C PRO A 530 -0.53 -4.26 -20.35
N LYS A 531 0.02 -5.34 -20.91
CA LYS A 531 -0.74 -6.46 -21.50
C LYS A 531 -0.80 -7.68 -20.59
N VAL A 532 0.21 -7.79 -19.72
CA VAL A 532 0.38 -8.86 -18.74
C VAL A 532 0.08 -8.29 -17.37
N VAL A 533 -0.87 -8.88 -16.65
CA VAL A 533 -1.30 -8.43 -15.33
C VAL A 533 -1.01 -9.47 -14.26
N SER A 534 -0.92 -9.07 -12.99
CA SER A 534 -0.67 -9.96 -11.86
C SER A 534 -1.98 -10.28 -11.14
N CYS A 535 -2.30 -11.58 -11.03
CA CYS A 535 -3.46 -12.06 -10.28
C CYS A 535 -2.99 -12.97 -9.15
N ALA A 536 -3.50 -12.76 -7.93
CA ALA A 536 -3.21 -13.66 -6.82
C ALA A 536 -4.41 -13.89 -5.89
N VAL A 537 -4.47 -15.10 -5.32
CA VAL A 537 -5.42 -15.45 -4.25
C VAL A 537 -4.65 -16.01 -3.07
N ALA A 538 -4.79 -15.36 -1.92
CA ALA A 538 -4.28 -15.83 -0.65
C ALA A 538 -5.41 -16.42 0.19
N ARG A 539 -5.19 -17.62 0.73
CA ARG A 539 -6.00 -18.24 1.78
C ARG A 539 -5.30 -18.02 3.11
N VAL A 540 -5.98 -17.39 4.03
CA VAL A 540 -5.50 -17.13 5.39
C VAL A 540 -6.54 -17.64 6.37
N GLY A 541 -6.42 -18.91 6.75
CA GLY A 541 -7.44 -19.58 7.56
C GLY A 541 -8.79 -19.64 6.84
N GLY A 542 -9.80 -18.99 7.42
CA GLY A 542 -11.16 -18.87 6.88
C GLY A 542 -11.37 -17.70 5.90
N LEU A 543 -10.35 -16.89 5.64
CA LEU A 543 -10.41 -15.74 4.74
C LEU A 543 -9.72 -16.02 3.40
N LEU A 544 -10.33 -15.56 2.31
CA LEU A 544 -9.70 -15.46 0.99
C LEU A 544 -9.49 -13.99 0.62
N LEU A 545 -8.25 -13.64 0.28
CA LEU A 545 -7.87 -12.32 -0.22
C LEU A 545 -7.54 -12.44 -1.71
N ALA A 546 -8.33 -11.76 -2.55
CA ALA A 546 -8.12 -11.67 -3.99
C ALA A 546 -7.39 -10.35 -4.33
N ALA A 547 -6.13 -10.44 -4.75
CA ALA A 547 -5.29 -9.29 -5.07
C ALA A 547 -5.43 -8.92 -6.55
N VAL A 548 -6.21 -7.88 -6.85
CA VAL A 548 -6.59 -7.49 -8.20
C VAL A 548 -5.77 -6.30 -8.73
N PRO A 549 -5.33 -6.33 -10.00
CA PRO A 549 -4.38 -5.36 -10.55
C PRO A 549 -5.05 -4.10 -11.16
N GLY A 550 -6.09 -3.58 -10.51
CA GLY A 550 -6.82 -2.40 -11.01
C GLY A 550 -8.12 -2.11 -10.25
N GLU A 551 -8.91 -1.19 -10.81
CA GLU A 551 -10.07 -0.60 -10.16
C GLU A 551 -11.37 -1.27 -10.57
N PHE A 552 -11.73 -2.30 -9.82
CA PHE A 552 -13.01 -2.97 -9.98
C PHE A 552 -14.15 -2.03 -9.56
N THR A 553 -15.17 -1.89 -10.41
CA THR A 553 -16.43 -1.26 -10.02
C THR A 553 -17.12 -2.07 -8.92
N THR A 554 -18.14 -1.48 -8.30
CA THR A 554 -18.93 -2.08 -7.24
C THR A 554 -19.44 -3.47 -7.67
N MET A 555 -20.11 -3.57 -8.82
CA MET A 555 -20.68 -4.85 -9.25
C MET A 555 -19.61 -5.83 -9.74
N SER A 556 -18.53 -5.34 -10.37
CA SER A 556 -17.39 -6.19 -10.73
C SER A 556 -16.77 -6.86 -9.50
N GLY A 557 -16.56 -6.12 -8.42
CA GLY A 557 -16.05 -6.64 -7.16
C GLY A 557 -17.01 -7.63 -6.49
N ARG A 558 -18.31 -7.34 -6.51
CA ARG A 558 -19.36 -8.26 -6.01
C ARG A 558 -19.36 -9.59 -6.76
N ARG A 559 -19.35 -9.57 -8.09
CA ARG A 559 -19.28 -10.79 -8.92
C ARG A 559 -18.03 -11.60 -8.59
N LEU A 560 -16.87 -10.94 -8.47
CA LEU A 560 -15.63 -11.62 -8.12
C LEU A 560 -15.69 -12.28 -6.73
N ARG A 561 -16.14 -11.56 -5.69
CA ARG A 561 -16.29 -12.13 -4.33
C ARG A 561 -17.19 -13.35 -4.33
N ASN A 562 -18.35 -13.26 -4.99
CA ASN A 562 -19.33 -14.36 -5.02
C ASN A 562 -18.77 -15.59 -5.74
N VAL A 563 -18.08 -15.39 -6.88
CA VAL A 563 -17.45 -16.47 -7.64
C VAL A 563 -16.36 -17.15 -6.81
N VAL A 564 -15.47 -16.39 -6.17
CA VAL A 564 -14.40 -16.93 -5.31
C VAL A 564 -15.01 -17.69 -4.12
N ALA A 565 -15.98 -17.10 -3.42
CA ALA A 565 -16.64 -17.73 -2.28
C ALA A 565 -17.29 -19.07 -2.65
N ARG A 566 -18.00 -19.11 -3.78
CA ARG A 566 -18.64 -20.33 -4.27
C ARG A 566 -17.65 -21.42 -4.68
N VAL A 567 -16.57 -21.05 -5.36
CA VAL A 567 -15.51 -22.02 -5.72
C VAL A 567 -14.87 -22.59 -4.47
N ALA A 568 -14.59 -21.76 -3.47
CA ALA A 568 -14.05 -22.20 -2.20
C ALA A 568 -14.98 -23.18 -1.47
N ALA A 569 -16.28 -22.88 -1.44
CA ALA A 569 -17.31 -23.72 -0.83
C ALA A 569 -17.45 -25.10 -1.51
N THR A 570 -17.25 -25.19 -2.82
CA THR A 570 -17.33 -26.46 -3.56
C THR A 570 -16.03 -27.26 -3.51
N ALA A 571 -14.87 -26.61 -3.34
CA ALA A 571 -13.56 -27.25 -3.31
C ALA A 571 -13.24 -28.02 -2.02
N SER A 572 -13.95 -27.75 -0.90
CA SER A 572 -13.71 -28.44 0.36
C SER A 572 -15.00 -28.65 1.16
N ALA A 573 -15.37 -29.92 1.38
CA ALA A 573 -16.48 -30.31 2.26
C ALA A 573 -16.21 -30.09 3.76
N THR A 574 -14.96 -29.73 4.14
CA THR A 574 -14.50 -29.69 5.53
C THR A 574 -13.98 -28.33 5.99
N THR A 575 -13.86 -27.34 5.11
CA THR A 575 -13.35 -26.02 5.48
C THR A 575 -14.24 -24.88 5.01
N THR A 576 -14.78 -24.16 5.98
CA THR A 576 -15.53 -22.91 5.89
C THR A 576 -14.59 -21.73 5.62
N ALA A 577 -13.99 -21.65 4.42
CA ALA A 577 -13.47 -20.37 3.97
C ALA A 577 -14.67 -19.48 3.59
N SER A 578 -15.22 -18.77 4.57
CA SER A 578 -16.53 -18.10 4.47
C SER A 578 -16.42 -16.65 3.99
N ARG A 579 -15.24 -16.03 4.11
CA ARG A 579 -15.05 -14.59 3.90
C ARG A 579 -14.13 -14.33 2.72
N VAL A 580 -14.53 -13.40 1.85
CA VAL A 580 -13.73 -12.98 0.69
C VAL A 580 -13.56 -11.47 0.70
N VAL A 581 -12.32 -11.01 0.68
CA VAL A 581 -11.95 -9.60 0.51
C VAL A 581 -11.17 -9.41 -0.78
N LEU A 582 -11.28 -8.21 -1.36
CA LEU A 582 -10.46 -7.80 -2.50
C LEU A 582 -9.38 -6.85 -1.97
N ALA A 583 -8.16 -7.02 -2.46
CA ALA A 583 -7.12 -6.01 -2.37
C ALA A 583 -6.96 -5.38 -3.75
N GLY A 584 -7.52 -4.18 -3.92
CA GLY A 584 -7.41 -3.41 -5.15
C GLY A 584 -5.96 -2.98 -5.42
N LEU A 585 -5.69 -2.49 -6.64
CA LEU A 585 -4.42 -1.84 -6.98
C LEU A 585 -3.16 -2.66 -6.65
N SER A 586 -3.28 -3.98 -6.77
CA SER A 586 -2.26 -4.90 -6.31
C SER A 586 -1.26 -5.23 -7.40
N ASN A 587 0.03 -5.13 -7.07
CA ASN A 587 1.20 -5.60 -7.81
C ASN A 587 1.52 -4.90 -9.15
N ILE A 588 0.51 -4.61 -9.96
CA ILE A 588 0.59 -3.89 -11.23
C ILE A 588 -0.74 -3.19 -11.48
N TYR A 589 -0.72 -2.02 -12.11
CA TYR A 589 -1.92 -1.25 -12.37
C TYR A 589 -2.38 -1.40 -13.83
N SER A 590 -3.64 -1.76 -14.05
CA SER A 590 -4.24 -1.95 -15.37
C SER A 590 -5.58 -1.21 -15.53
N ASP A 591 -5.68 -0.01 -14.95
CA ASP A 591 -6.88 0.84 -14.97
C ASP A 591 -8.14 0.15 -14.40
N TYR A 592 -9.30 0.36 -15.01
CA TYR A 592 -10.61 0.04 -14.47
C TYR A 592 -11.13 -1.31 -14.97
N ILE A 593 -12.01 -1.91 -14.18
CA ILE A 593 -12.71 -3.14 -14.55
C ILE A 593 -14.21 -2.90 -14.29
N ALA A 594 -14.94 -2.64 -15.36
CA ALA A 594 -16.41 -2.58 -15.38
C ALA A 594 -17.02 -3.95 -15.75
N THR A 595 -18.28 -4.16 -15.36
CA THR A 595 -19.05 -5.31 -15.86
C THR A 595 -19.30 -5.18 -17.37
N PRO A 596 -19.56 -6.28 -18.11
CA PRO A 596 -19.95 -6.19 -19.52
C PRO A 596 -21.14 -5.25 -19.77
N GLU A 597 -22.05 -5.14 -18.80
CA GLU A 597 -23.24 -4.28 -18.83
C GLU A 597 -22.91 -2.80 -18.57
N GLU A 598 -22.10 -2.53 -17.55
CA GLU A 598 -21.57 -1.18 -17.26
C GLU A 598 -20.71 -0.68 -18.42
N TYR A 599 -19.93 -1.58 -19.06
CA TYR A 599 -19.08 -1.27 -20.20
C TYR A 599 -19.87 -0.65 -21.36
N GLN A 600 -21.11 -1.08 -21.58
CA GLN A 600 -21.96 -0.54 -22.64
C GLN A 600 -22.27 0.94 -22.48
N ALA A 601 -22.22 1.46 -21.23
CA ALA A 601 -22.46 2.87 -20.96
C ALA A 601 -21.34 3.76 -21.50
N GLN A 602 -20.12 3.26 -21.57
CA GLN A 602 -18.92 4.05 -21.89
C GLN A 602 -18.79 5.35 -21.06
N ARG A 603 -19.13 5.28 -19.77
CA ARG A 603 -18.67 6.27 -18.77
C ARG A 603 -17.16 6.12 -18.52
N TYR A 604 -16.59 6.92 -17.61
CA TYR A 604 -15.14 6.94 -17.40
C TYR A 604 -14.54 5.55 -17.08
N GLU A 605 -15.16 4.81 -16.16
CA GLU A 605 -14.68 3.47 -15.76
C GLU A 605 -14.74 2.46 -16.91
N ALA A 606 -15.83 2.51 -17.70
CA ALA A 606 -16.03 1.67 -18.88
C ALA A 606 -15.08 2.01 -20.03
N ALA A 607 -14.82 3.29 -20.28
CA ALA A 607 -13.85 3.73 -21.28
C ALA A 607 -12.40 3.41 -20.87
N SER A 608 -12.15 3.32 -19.57
CA SER A 608 -10.86 2.93 -18.98
C SER A 608 -10.77 1.43 -18.68
N THR A 609 -11.74 0.63 -19.13
CA THR A 609 -11.67 -0.84 -19.07
C THR A 609 -10.88 -1.35 -20.28
N ILE A 610 -9.56 -1.48 -20.11
CA ILE A 610 -8.61 -1.47 -21.25
C ILE A 610 -8.58 -2.74 -22.09
N PHE A 611 -9.06 -3.88 -21.59
CA PHE A 611 -9.05 -5.15 -22.34
C PHE A 611 -10.39 -5.47 -23.02
N GLY A 612 -11.28 -4.49 -23.14
CA GLY A 612 -12.57 -4.61 -23.83
C GLY A 612 -13.73 -5.05 -22.92
N PRO A 613 -14.92 -5.34 -23.49
CA PRO A 613 -16.15 -5.62 -22.72
C PRO A 613 -16.07 -6.86 -21.83
N HIS A 614 -15.20 -7.81 -22.17
CA HIS A 614 -15.06 -9.09 -21.47
C HIS A 614 -13.87 -9.11 -20.49
N THR A 615 -13.34 -7.94 -20.12
CA THR A 615 -12.27 -7.83 -19.13
C THR A 615 -12.63 -8.51 -17.81
N LEU A 616 -13.84 -8.27 -17.30
CA LEU A 616 -14.31 -8.91 -16.07
C LEU A 616 -14.47 -10.43 -16.23
N ASP A 617 -15.01 -10.91 -17.36
CA ASP A 617 -15.18 -12.36 -17.61
C ASP A 617 -13.84 -13.11 -17.50
N ILE A 618 -12.77 -12.51 -18.05
CA ILE A 618 -11.41 -13.06 -17.98
C ILE A 618 -10.94 -13.16 -16.53
N TYR A 619 -11.10 -12.08 -15.75
CA TYR A 619 -10.78 -12.10 -14.33
C TYR A 619 -11.60 -13.15 -13.58
N LEU A 620 -12.92 -13.21 -13.76
CA LEU A 620 -13.76 -14.20 -13.08
C LEU A 620 -13.30 -15.63 -13.35
N ASN A 621 -13.04 -16.01 -14.61
CA ASN A 621 -12.51 -17.33 -14.95
C ASN A 621 -11.14 -17.58 -14.32
N LYS A 622 -10.23 -16.60 -14.40
CA LYS A 622 -8.90 -16.73 -13.81
C LYS A 622 -8.94 -16.93 -12.30
N TYR A 623 -9.78 -16.19 -11.60
CA TYR A 623 -9.93 -16.33 -10.16
C TYR A 623 -10.63 -17.63 -9.76
N VAL A 624 -11.47 -18.23 -10.61
CA VAL A 624 -11.92 -19.63 -10.41
C VAL A 624 -10.73 -20.59 -10.42
N GLU A 625 -9.83 -20.47 -11.39
CA GLU A 625 -8.63 -21.32 -11.50
C GLU A 625 -7.72 -21.16 -10.28
N LEU A 626 -7.38 -19.92 -9.92
CA LEU A 626 -6.50 -19.63 -8.78
C LEU A 626 -7.12 -20.05 -7.45
N THR A 627 -8.43 -19.85 -7.27
CA THR A 627 -9.14 -20.28 -6.06
C THR A 627 -9.15 -21.81 -5.94
N ASN A 628 -9.41 -22.53 -7.04
CA ASN A 628 -9.30 -23.98 -7.04
C ASN A 628 -7.88 -24.45 -6.69
N ALA A 629 -6.86 -23.80 -7.26
CA ALA A 629 -5.47 -24.15 -7.01
C ALA A 629 -5.08 -23.92 -5.55
N VAL A 630 -5.40 -22.76 -4.95
CA VAL A 630 -5.06 -22.47 -3.56
C VAL A 630 -5.80 -23.39 -2.58
N MET A 631 -7.06 -23.73 -2.86
CA MET A 631 -7.84 -24.63 -2.02
C MET A 631 -7.32 -26.08 -2.06
N LYS A 632 -6.71 -26.49 -3.17
CA LYS A 632 -6.09 -27.81 -3.35
C LYS A 632 -4.58 -27.82 -3.08
N SER A 633 -4.01 -26.71 -2.64
CA SER A 633 -2.55 -26.51 -2.49
C SER A 633 -1.76 -26.90 -3.75
N GLN A 634 -2.31 -26.59 -4.93
CA GLN A 634 -1.71 -26.87 -6.23
C GLN A 634 -0.90 -25.68 -6.72
N ARG A 635 0.24 -25.97 -7.34
CA ARG A 635 1.02 -24.97 -8.07
C ARG A 635 0.35 -24.66 -9.40
N VAL A 636 0.44 -23.41 -9.81
CA VAL A 636 0.06 -22.96 -11.15
C VAL A 636 1.30 -22.55 -11.92
N ASP A 637 1.21 -22.61 -13.25
CA ASP A 637 2.25 -22.02 -14.10
C ASP A 637 2.36 -20.52 -13.82
N PRO A 638 3.57 -19.94 -13.66
CA PRO A 638 3.73 -18.52 -13.37
C PRO A 638 3.14 -17.59 -14.44
N GLY A 639 2.93 -18.07 -15.66
CA GLY A 639 2.55 -17.25 -16.81
C GLY A 639 3.71 -16.44 -17.38
N PRO A 640 3.46 -15.64 -18.44
CA PRO A 640 4.48 -14.80 -19.03
C PRO A 640 4.86 -13.67 -18.09
N SER A 641 6.15 -13.39 -17.91
CA SER A 641 6.59 -12.21 -17.14
C SER A 641 6.24 -10.91 -17.87
N PRO A 642 5.83 -9.83 -17.15
CA PRO A 642 5.71 -8.51 -17.73
C PRO A 642 7.05 -8.04 -18.32
N PRO A 643 7.03 -7.24 -19.41
CA PRO A 643 8.24 -6.67 -19.98
C PRO A 643 8.96 -5.75 -18.99
N ASP A 644 10.28 -5.68 -19.10
CA ASP A 644 11.13 -4.79 -18.30
C ASP A 644 11.58 -3.59 -19.14
N PHE A 645 11.12 -2.39 -18.77
CA PHE A 645 11.45 -1.14 -19.46
C PHE A 645 12.47 -0.28 -18.72
N SER A 646 13.13 -0.82 -17.68
CA SER A 646 14.06 -0.05 -16.82
C SER A 646 15.14 0.71 -17.61
N GLU A 647 15.63 0.16 -18.72
CA GLU A 647 16.65 0.79 -19.59
C GLU A 647 16.10 1.85 -20.56
N GLN A 648 14.78 1.95 -20.71
CA GLN A 648 14.10 2.82 -21.69
C GLN A 648 13.37 4.00 -21.03
N LEU A 649 13.38 4.08 -19.69
CA LEU A 649 12.66 5.10 -18.94
C LEU A 649 13.12 6.50 -19.31
N ILE A 650 12.15 7.39 -19.53
CA ILE A 650 12.39 8.80 -19.86
C ILE A 650 11.94 9.66 -18.69
N SER A 651 12.72 10.68 -18.36
CA SER A 651 12.36 11.73 -17.42
C SER A 651 12.61 13.09 -18.07
N LEU A 652 11.56 13.90 -18.14
CA LEU A 652 11.58 15.31 -18.54
C LEU A 652 11.42 16.24 -17.33
N VAL A 653 11.39 15.68 -16.11
CA VAL A 653 11.39 16.44 -14.87
C VAL A 653 12.76 17.14 -14.73
N PRO A 654 12.79 18.48 -14.61
CA PRO A 654 14.04 19.20 -14.42
C PRO A 654 14.75 18.75 -13.13
N PRO A 655 16.08 18.58 -13.12
CA PRO A 655 16.81 18.33 -11.88
C PRO A 655 16.87 19.59 -11.01
N VAL A 656 17.11 19.43 -9.71
CA VAL A 656 17.52 20.56 -8.87
C VAL A 656 18.90 21.04 -9.33
N LEU A 657 19.00 22.28 -9.79
CA LEU A 657 20.25 22.83 -10.33
C LEU A 657 21.19 23.25 -9.19
N TRP A 658 20.74 24.20 -8.37
CA TRP A 658 21.38 24.68 -7.15
C TRP A 658 20.35 25.39 -6.28
N ASP A 659 20.71 25.65 -5.03
CA ASP A 659 19.97 26.49 -4.10
C ASP A 659 20.88 27.61 -3.58
N ALA A 660 20.29 28.75 -3.23
CA ALA A 660 20.99 29.85 -2.57
C ALA A 660 20.11 30.46 -1.46
N ALA A 661 20.76 30.93 -0.40
CA ALA A 661 20.13 31.80 0.58
C ALA A 661 20.11 33.25 0.07
N PRO A 662 19.08 34.05 0.42
CA PRO A 662 19.07 35.49 0.16
C PRO A 662 20.28 36.21 0.76
N TRP A 663 20.63 37.38 0.23
CA TRP A 663 21.76 38.16 0.74
C TRP A 663 21.59 38.50 2.22
N GLY A 664 22.63 38.22 3.02
CA GLY A 664 22.61 38.46 4.47
C GLY A 664 21.79 37.44 5.27
N LYS A 665 21.44 36.30 4.66
CA LYS A 665 20.73 35.18 5.29
C LYS A 665 21.46 33.86 5.05
N GLU A 666 21.18 32.89 5.90
CA GLU A 666 21.64 31.51 5.78
C GLU A 666 20.46 30.53 5.68
N PHE A 667 20.72 29.33 5.18
CA PHE A 667 19.70 28.27 5.18
C PHE A 667 19.32 27.91 6.62
N GLY A 668 18.03 27.86 6.91
CA GLY A 668 17.51 27.66 8.26
C GLY A 668 17.16 28.96 8.99
N ASP A 669 17.52 30.14 8.49
CA ASP A 669 17.09 31.40 9.10
C ASP A 669 15.57 31.53 9.08
N CYS A 670 14.96 31.77 10.25
CA CYS A 670 13.53 32.10 10.34
C CYS A 670 13.29 33.56 9.92
N VAL A 671 12.68 33.75 8.75
CA VAL A 671 12.37 35.06 8.15
C VAL A 671 11.00 35.60 8.55
N LYS A 672 10.11 34.72 9.05
CA LYS A 672 8.83 35.10 9.66
C LYS A 672 8.66 34.34 10.96
N GLN A 673 8.75 35.05 12.07
CA GLN A 673 8.61 34.49 13.42
C GLN A 673 7.14 34.33 13.82
N PRO A 674 6.80 33.35 14.69
CA PRO A 674 5.47 33.21 15.26
C PRO A 674 5.16 34.35 16.26
N HIS A 675 3.88 34.51 16.59
CA HIS A 675 3.46 35.38 17.68
C HIS A 675 3.84 34.78 19.04
N LYS A 676 3.88 35.59 20.09
CA LYS A 676 4.31 35.13 21.42
C LYS A 676 3.29 34.25 22.15
N TYR A 677 2.00 34.40 21.84
CA TYR A 677 0.92 33.72 22.56
C TYR A 677 -0.11 33.20 21.56
N TYR A 678 -0.60 32.00 21.80
CA TYR A 678 -1.63 31.35 21.03
C TYR A 678 -2.60 30.58 21.92
N SER A 679 -3.83 30.43 21.46
CA SER A 679 -4.88 29.60 22.06
C SER A 679 -5.20 28.39 21.19
N TYR A 680 -6.01 27.47 21.72
CA TYR A 680 -6.49 26.32 20.94
C TYR A 680 -7.21 26.73 19.66
N GLY A 681 -6.89 26.03 18.57
CA GLY A 681 -7.47 26.29 17.26
C GLY A 681 -6.77 27.38 16.45
N ASP A 682 -5.90 28.20 17.08
CA ASP A 682 -5.05 29.13 16.36
C ASP A 682 -4.04 28.40 15.48
N VAL A 683 -3.58 29.09 14.43
CA VAL A 683 -2.55 28.59 13.52
C VAL A 683 -1.25 29.35 13.76
N VAL A 684 -0.25 28.63 14.26
CA VAL A 684 1.13 29.11 14.33
C VAL A 684 1.73 29.03 12.93
N THR A 685 2.42 30.09 12.49
CA THR A 685 3.11 30.10 11.19
C THR A 685 4.52 30.62 11.38
N ALA A 686 5.50 29.86 10.89
CA ALA A 686 6.88 30.30 10.75
C ALA A 686 7.36 30.10 9.31
N SER A 687 8.26 30.95 8.83
CA SER A 687 8.84 30.83 7.48
C SER A 687 10.36 30.86 7.56
N PHE A 688 11.00 29.95 6.83
CA PHE A 688 12.44 29.73 6.90
C PHE A 688 13.07 29.80 5.50
N VAL A 689 14.29 30.35 5.40
CA VAL A 689 15.10 30.20 4.18
C VAL A 689 15.40 28.72 3.98
N SER A 690 15.03 28.19 2.83
CA SER A 690 15.02 26.75 2.59
C SER A 690 15.64 26.37 1.26
N GLY A 691 16.43 25.29 1.25
CA GLY A 691 16.81 24.58 0.03
C GLY A 691 15.67 23.75 -0.55
N HIS A 692 15.79 23.31 -1.79
CA HIS A 692 14.76 22.48 -2.42
C HIS A 692 14.59 21.12 -1.72
N PRO A 693 13.38 20.71 -1.29
CA PRO A 693 13.18 19.44 -0.57
C PRO A 693 13.31 18.19 -1.45
N ARG A 694 13.68 18.33 -2.73
CA ARG A 694 14.10 17.21 -3.59
C ARG A 694 15.55 16.79 -3.33
N ASN A 695 16.35 17.66 -2.70
CA ASN A 695 17.73 17.33 -2.33
C ASN A 695 17.78 16.18 -1.30
N SER A 696 16.75 16.06 -0.46
CA SER A 696 16.55 14.91 0.43
C SER A 696 15.08 14.80 0.80
N VAL A 697 14.48 13.64 0.55
CA VAL A 697 13.11 13.33 0.98
C VAL A 697 13.00 13.05 2.48
N ARG A 698 14.15 12.92 3.16
CA ARG A 698 14.28 12.68 4.61
C ARG A 698 13.42 11.52 5.11
N ALA A 699 13.47 10.38 4.42
CA ALA A 699 12.65 9.20 4.74
C ALA A 699 12.85 8.74 6.20
N GLY A 700 11.74 8.60 6.93
CA GLY A 700 11.75 8.21 8.35
C GLY A 700 12.21 9.30 9.32
N ARG A 701 12.51 10.49 8.81
CA ARG A 701 12.78 11.75 9.53
C ARG A 701 11.73 12.78 9.10
N TRP A 702 11.90 14.04 9.48
CA TRP A 702 10.95 15.12 9.17
C TRP A 702 11.65 16.36 8.60
N LEU A 703 10.91 17.16 7.82
CA LEU A 703 11.27 18.49 7.32
C LEU A 703 10.80 19.61 8.28
N ALA A 704 9.80 19.30 9.10
CA ALA A 704 9.23 20.19 10.09
C ALA A 704 8.86 19.42 11.36
N ALA A 705 9.11 20.04 12.52
CA ALA A 705 8.65 19.56 13.82
C ALA A 705 8.17 20.72 14.69
N VAL A 706 7.26 20.40 15.60
CA VAL A 706 6.87 21.24 16.71
C VAL A 706 7.45 20.62 17.97
N GLU A 707 8.18 21.41 18.73
CA GLU A 707 8.85 20.98 19.94
C GLU A 707 8.28 21.72 21.15
N ARG A 708 8.16 21.01 22.27
CA ARG A 708 7.73 21.55 23.57
C ARG A 708 8.91 21.56 24.53
N LEU A 709 9.07 22.65 25.27
CA LEU A 709 10.08 22.75 26.33
C LEU A 709 9.67 21.88 27.51
N VAL A 710 10.56 20.98 27.95
CA VAL A 710 10.35 20.05 29.07
C VAL A 710 11.14 20.50 30.30
N SER A 711 12.36 20.99 30.11
CA SER A 711 13.20 21.57 31.17
C SER A 711 13.83 22.85 30.65
N ALA A 712 13.50 23.98 31.28
CA ALA A 712 14.12 25.27 30.94
C ALA A 712 15.59 25.34 31.42
N GLN A 713 15.93 24.59 32.47
CA GLN A 713 17.28 24.54 33.03
C GLN A 713 18.26 23.84 32.09
N ASP A 714 17.80 22.75 31.46
CA ASP A 714 18.64 21.89 30.60
C ASP A 714 18.47 22.20 29.10
N ASP A 715 17.67 23.22 28.75
CA ASP A 715 17.20 23.50 27.38
C ASP A 715 16.69 22.23 26.68
N ALA A 716 15.95 21.40 27.43
CA ALA A 716 15.48 20.11 26.94
C ALA A 716 14.12 20.25 26.24
N TRP A 717 14.08 19.88 24.96
CA TRP A 717 12.90 19.94 24.11
C TRP A 717 12.45 18.54 23.68
N THR A 718 11.14 18.34 23.57
CA THR A 718 10.58 17.10 23.02
C THR A 718 9.70 17.40 21.81
N THR A 719 9.82 16.59 20.76
CA THR A 719 8.93 16.67 19.60
C THR A 719 7.53 16.23 19.98
N VAL A 720 6.53 17.04 19.64
CA VAL A 720 5.11 16.76 19.89
C VAL A 720 4.28 16.64 18.61
N ALA A 721 4.77 17.17 17.50
CA ALA A 721 4.20 16.98 16.17
C ALA A 721 5.30 17.09 15.11
N THR A 722 5.11 16.43 13.98
CA THR A 722 6.01 16.42 12.81
C THR A 722 5.22 16.70 11.54
N ASP A 723 5.87 16.81 10.39
CA ASP A 723 5.24 16.92 9.06
C ASP A 723 4.37 15.72 8.63
N ALA A 724 4.20 14.72 9.50
CA ALA A 724 3.25 13.62 9.34
C ALA A 724 1.96 13.81 10.16
N ASP A 725 1.91 14.79 11.07
CA ASP A 725 0.74 15.11 11.89
C ASP A 725 -0.24 15.98 11.13
N TRP A 726 -1.54 15.62 11.20
CA TRP A 726 -2.64 16.28 10.49
C TRP A 726 -2.71 17.79 10.70
N GLU A 727 -2.35 18.22 11.91
CA GLU A 727 -2.39 19.60 12.35
C GLU A 727 -1.24 20.45 11.80
N THR A 728 -0.24 19.83 11.20
CA THR A 728 0.91 20.52 10.61
C THR A 728 0.80 20.59 9.10
N LYS A 729 1.43 21.61 8.51
CA LYS A 729 1.69 21.67 7.06
C LYS A 729 3.10 22.18 6.84
N TYR A 730 3.84 21.47 6.00
CA TYR A 730 5.11 21.93 5.43
C TYR A 730 4.83 22.42 4.02
N ILE A 731 5.05 23.71 3.73
CA ILE A 731 4.75 24.33 2.43
C ILE A 731 6.04 24.94 1.90
N TRP A 732 6.52 24.43 0.77
CA TRP A 732 7.71 24.94 0.10
C TRP A 732 7.35 25.87 -1.05
N GLN A 733 8.05 26.99 -1.16
CA GLN A 733 7.79 28.01 -2.18
C GLN A 733 9.09 28.48 -2.83
N ARG A 734 9.13 28.46 -4.17
CA ARG A 734 10.22 29.03 -4.94
C ARG A 734 10.07 30.55 -5.01
N ASN A 735 11.08 31.28 -4.52
CA ASN A 735 11.12 32.74 -4.59
C ASN A 735 11.75 33.23 -5.91
N SER A 736 12.85 32.60 -6.34
CA SER A 736 13.50 32.93 -7.60
C SER A 736 14.18 31.71 -8.21
N LYS A 737 13.78 31.34 -9.43
CA LYS A 737 14.44 30.26 -10.20
C LYS A 737 15.86 30.64 -10.60
N ILE A 738 16.09 31.91 -10.95
CA ILE A 738 17.40 32.40 -11.42
C ILE A 738 18.39 32.48 -10.26
N LEU A 739 17.94 32.96 -9.09
CA LEU A 739 18.80 33.08 -7.92
C LEU A 739 18.88 31.77 -7.13
N GLY A 740 17.97 30.81 -7.35
CA GLY A 740 17.92 29.55 -6.59
C GLY A 740 17.37 29.72 -5.17
N THR A 741 16.64 30.80 -4.88
CA THR A 741 16.11 31.07 -3.54
C THR A 741 14.72 30.46 -3.34
N SER A 742 14.46 29.95 -2.14
CA SER A 742 13.16 29.41 -1.73
C SER A 742 12.96 29.52 -0.22
N ASP A 743 11.69 29.45 0.20
CA ASP A 743 11.29 29.43 1.60
C ASP A 743 10.47 28.17 1.92
N ALA A 744 10.54 27.74 3.17
CA ALA A 744 9.64 26.75 3.77
C ALA A 744 8.74 27.45 4.79
N VAL A 745 7.44 27.44 4.55
CA VAL A 745 6.41 27.89 5.49
C VAL A 745 5.89 26.68 6.24
N ILE A 746 6.01 26.71 7.56
CA ILE A 746 5.51 25.68 8.45
C ILE A 746 4.32 26.23 9.20
N GLU A 747 3.18 25.54 9.10
CA GLU A 747 1.97 25.83 9.84
C GLU A 747 1.71 24.75 10.89
N TRP A 748 1.26 25.15 12.08
CA TRP A 748 0.75 24.23 13.10
C TRP A 748 -0.56 24.78 13.66
N LYS A 749 -1.66 24.08 13.38
CA LYS A 749 -2.96 24.37 13.98
C LYS A 749 -3.05 23.72 15.35
N ILE A 750 -3.01 24.49 16.42
CA ILE A 750 -2.89 23.97 17.78
C ILE A 750 -4.10 23.09 18.11
N PRO A 751 -3.92 21.77 18.33
CA PRO A 751 -5.02 20.87 18.68
C PRO A 751 -5.67 21.28 20.01
N VAL A 752 -6.97 21.04 20.12
CA VAL A 752 -7.68 21.19 21.40
C VAL A 752 -7.09 20.19 22.41
N GLY A 753 -6.79 20.67 23.62
CA GLY A 753 -6.19 19.85 24.67
C GLY A 753 -4.66 19.76 24.60
N THR A 754 -4.01 20.55 23.73
CA THR A 754 -2.55 20.72 23.78
C THR A 754 -2.14 21.23 25.17
N PRO A 755 -1.17 20.61 25.85
CA PRO A 755 -0.75 21.07 27.17
C PRO A 755 -0.25 22.52 27.11
N PRO A 756 -0.64 23.40 28.06
CA PRO A 756 -0.05 24.73 28.12
C PRO A 756 1.48 24.68 28.29
N GLY A 757 2.16 25.69 27.78
CA GLY A 757 3.60 25.88 27.94
C GLY A 757 4.29 26.43 26.70
N THR A 758 5.62 26.36 26.71
CA THR A 758 6.49 26.93 25.69
C THR A 758 6.76 25.94 24.56
N TYR A 759 6.60 26.41 23.32
CA TYR A 759 6.79 25.65 22.09
C TYR A 759 7.71 26.40 21.11
N ARG A 760 8.28 25.67 20.15
CA ARG A 760 8.98 26.24 18.98
C ARG A 760 8.75 25.41 17.73
N ILE A 761 8.93 26.02 16.56
CA ILE A 761 8.95 25.33 15.27
C ILE A 761 10.41 25.06 14.88
N HIS A 762 10.70 23.82 14.47
CA HIS A 762 12.01 23.40 13.99
C HIS A 762 11.91 22.95 12.53
N HIS A 763 12.67 23.61 11.66
CA HIS A 763 12.80 23.27 10.25
C HIS A 763 14.10 22.52 9.99
N TYR A 764 14.03 21.47 9.17
CA TYR A 764 15.18 20.71 8.68
C TYR A 764 15.16 20.68 7.17
N GLY A 765 16.33 20.69 6.55
CA GLY A 765 16.41 20.55 5.10
C GLY A 765 17.81 20.27 4.58
N ASN A 766 17.89 20.25 3.25
CA ASN A 766 19.14 20.09 2.53
C ASN A 766 19.18 21.08 1.36
N TYR A 767 20.35 21.65 1.11
CA TYR A 767 20.56 22.57 -0.02
C TYR A 767 21.63 22.02 -0.96
N LYS A 768 21.49 22.30 -2.25
CA LYS A 768 22.48 21.93 -3.27
C LYS A 768 23.37 23.13 -3.60
N TYR A 769 24.66 23.00 -3.35
CA TYR A 769 25.61 24.07 -3.64
C TYR A 769 25.87 24.19 -5.16
N ILE A 770 26.13 25.41 -5.64
CA ILE A 770 26.27 25.70 -7.08
C ILE A 770 27.43 24.94 -7.75
N LEU A 771 28.48 24.61 -7.00
CA LEU A 771 29.60 23.79 -7.48
C LEU A 771 29.41 22.27 -7.26
N GLY A 772 28.24 21.86 -6.79
CA GLY A 772 27.92 20.47 -6.46
C GLY A 772 27.96 20.16 -4.95
N GLY A 773 27.43 18.99 -4.60
CA GLY A 773 27.23 18.56 -3.21
C GLY A 773 25.87 18.97 -2.65
N ILE A 774 25.36 18.15 -1.72
CA ILE A 774 24.11 18.38 -0.98
C ILE A 774 24.47 18.42 0.51
N TYR A 775 24.11 19.51 1.18
CA TYR A 775 24.50 19.75 2.58
C TYR A 775 23.26 19.92 3.46
N PRO A 776 23.25 19.32 4.67
CA PRO A 776 22.14 19.49 5.61
C PRO A 776 22.18 20.85 6.28
N TYR A 777 21.02 21.34 6.69
CA TYR A 777 20.87 22.48 7.58
C TYR A 777 19.62 22.29 8.45
N HIS A 778 19.51 23.10 9.50
CA HIS A 778 18.33 23.18 10.34
C HIS A 778 18.18 24.59 10.92
N GLY A 779 17.00 24.91 11.43
CA GLY A 779 16.70 26.22 11.98
C GLY A 779 15.50 26.21 12.91
N PHE A 780 15.50 27.15 13.84
CA PHE A 780 14.46 27.29 14.87
C PHE A 780 13.74 28.62 14.73
N SER A 781 12.43 28.61 15.00
CA SER A 781 11.71 29.85 15.29
C SER A 781 12.03 30.34 16.70
N ASP A 782 11.67 31.58 16.99
CA ASP A 782 11.50 32.04 18.36
C ASP A 782 10.46 31.15 19.08
N SER A 783 10.62 31.01 20.40
CA SER A 783 9.67 30.28 21.23
C SER A 783 8.37 31.08 21.44
N PHE A 784 7.26 30.37 21.57
CA PHE A 784 5.93 30.93 21.82
C PHE A 784 5.17 30.13 22.87
N GLU A 785 4.21 30.75 23.52
CA GLU A 785 3.39 30.14 24.57
C GLU A 785 2.02 29.69 24.01
N VAL A 786 1.62 28.47 24.39
CA VAL A 786 0.25 27.99 24.23
C VAL A 786 -0.44 28.08 25.59
N THR A 787 -1.55 28.81 25.65
CA THR A 787 -2.28 29.13 26.91
C THR A 787 -3.65 28.48 26.99
#